data_AF-A0A2W4SCH6-F1
#
_entry.id   AF-A0A2W4SCH6-F1
#
_cell.length_a   1.000
_cell.length_b   1.000
_cell.length_c   1.000
_cell.angle_alpha   90.00
_cell.angle_beta   90.00
_cell.angle_gamma   90.00
#
_symmetry.space_group_name_H-M   'P 1'
#
loop_
_entity.id
_entity.type
_entity.pdbx_description
1 polymer ?
#
loop_
_entity_poly.entity_id
_entity_poly.type
_entity_poly.pdbx_seq_one_letter_code
_entity_poly.pdbx_strand_id
1 'polypeptide(L)'
;MVSEEVGVVFGRRRCAGDERPRGRGPAFARGDESLEFSLDILAEPTDEGGQLSFQRQELAVRGQERSSEARVRLGGVRVAGRNGEGEGALHLHEPVAGGVDVPLQHQPTFLDAAAEREERDRQHAQVETHEHRREPARPAGNPAEGRSGWGRPGGCGALTHRVRPALPGWPAAGRSRRAAFRPPPARRWRIPRGARTTPGTSAAVGAPARRGQPRPPGRAHGASAFAGRRCRAIFRQSPTSRVHPAGEHFMPGRVRSSALAAILSVALAVPGASQQLEAPIPLDPKVTAGTLANGLRYYIRVNREPARRAELRLVVNAGSVLEDEDQRGLAHFVEHMAFNGTKNFAKQALVDYLESIGMRFGPDVNAYTSFDETVYLLQVPTDSAGPLEMGFRILADWAHQQVFDSLEVEKERGVVIEEWRLGRGAAARMRDRQLPVLFGGSRYAERLPIGDRRLLETFSHEALRRFYRDWYRPDLMAVIAVGDFDAMHVEALIRRYFAAIPPARSPRPRPVYRIPEHAETRVAIATDPEATGSAVAIYYKQPVRERRDPAAYRQALVERLYNAMFNQRLFELTQQPQPPFILGSSGQGRFIRSSEVYLLNAAVQDGGILRGLEALLTEAERVLRFGFTESELDRTKRELLRGLEQAYAEREKTESDVYAARYVQHFLTGEPAPGIAFELQQAQRLLPTIRLEDVDAVARAWLSDRNRVVLVNAPERPGVEVPTEEQILAVFDAVRAAPLTAYREVVADAPLVPRVPEPAAIVEESAVPEIGVTEWVLSNGVRVVLKPTDFKADEVVFRAFSPGGVSLASDEDFISALFADQAVPAGGLGSFGLVELQKVLADKAVSVTPFMTQLEEGLAGGASPRDLETLFQLIYLHFTAPRADTAAFTSLKTRFRAALANRSASPLAAFEDTIQVTLAQGHFRARPLSPEVLDELDLGRAMAFYRDRFADASDFTFVFVGSFDLDRMRPLVATYLGGLPAIGREETWRDVGIVPPSGVIRKVVRKGLEEKAQTRIIFTGPFEYTPKNVHLLRSLGEVLDIRLREALREERGGTYGVSVSTSATRDPTPRYSLQIGFGSAPDRAEELVGVVFAHLDSLTAAGPTLEELQKVREMQRREREVALRQNGYWLNALVVRYREGRDPRDILDVERRIAALDVAVLRDAARRYVRRDNYVQVMLLPEAAP
;
A
#
# COMPACT_ATOMS: atom_id res chain seq x y z
N MET A 1 -20.13 56.22 19.07
CA MET A 1 -21.11 57.24 18.63
C MET A 1 -22.42 56.48 18.45
N VAL A 2 -23.45 56.71 19.28
CA VAL A 2 -24.35 57.89 19.29
C VAL A 2 -25.24 57.85 18.04
N SER A 3 -26.58 57.75 18.12
CA SER A 3 -27.52 57.64 19.27
C SER A 3 -28.95 57.31 18.76
N GLU A 4 -29.93 57.14 19.67
CA GLU A 4 -31.38 57.47 19.51
C GLU A 4 -32.23 56.76 18.40
N GLU A 5 -33.58 56.63 18.46
CA GLU A 5 -34.56 56.57 19.58
C GLU A 5 -35.93 55.97 19.15
N VAL A 6 -36.74 55.55 20.13
CA VAL A 6 -38.25 55.58 20.25
C VAL A 6 -39.20 55.25 19.06
N GLY A 7 -40.16 54.33 19.31
CA GLY A 7 -41.51 54.31 18.68
C GLY A 7 -42.21 52.93 18.70
N VAL A 8 -43.33 52.59 19.40
CA VAL A 8 -44.68 53.18 19.58
C VAL A 8 -45.60 52.92 18.34
N VAL A 9 -46.76 52.22 18.37
CA VAL A 9 -47.54 51.56 19.46
C VAL A 9 -48.70 50.63 18.97
N PHE A 10 -49.14 49.66 19.81
CA PHE A 10 -50.46 48.94 19.90
C PHE A 10 -51.00 47.93 18.82
N GLY A 11 -51.71 46.89 19.33
CA GLY A 11 -52.70 46.06 18.59
C GLY A 11 -52.73 44.56 18.98
N ARG A 12 -53.21 44.12 20.16
CA ARG A 12 -54.61 43.69 20.48
C ARG A 12 -55.30 42.86 19.35
N ARG A 13 -55.90 41.66 19.56
CA ARG A 13 -56.32 40.93 20.80
C ARG A 13 -56.70 39.44 20.52
N ARG A 14 -56.40 38.54 21.47
CA ARG A 14 -57.22 37.37 21.99
C ARG A 14 -57.65 36.16 21.10
N CYS A 15 -57.28 34.97 21.60
CA CYS A 15 -58.14 33.78 21.93
C CYS A 15 -58.86 32.98 20.81
N ALA A 16 -59.19 31.67 20.96
CA ALA A 16 -58.77 30.57 21.87
C ALA A 16 -59.37 29.22 21.35
N GLY A 17 -59.00 28.07 21.96
CA GLY A 17 -59.51 26.71 21.62
C GLY A 17 -58.55 25.95 20.68
N ASP A 18 -57.94 24.78 20.93
CA ASP A 18 -57.99 23.70 21.96
C ASP A 18 -58.53 22.34 21.42
N GLU A 19 -58.15 21.27 22.12
CA GLU A 19 -58.50 19.83 21.97
C GLU A 19 -57.81 18.95 20.87
N ARG A 20 -57.55 17.71 21.32
CA ARG A 20 -57.08 16.48 20.64
C ARG A 20 -58.14 15.40 20.95
N PRO A 21 -58.37 14.27 20.22
CA PRO A 21 -57.33 13.23 20.07
C PRO A 21 -57.42 12.14 18.95
N ARG A 22 -56.28 11.43 18.77
CA ARG A 22 -56.05 9.98 18.50
C ARG A 22 -57.17 9.10 17.85
N GLY A 23 -56.81 8.32 16.83
CA GLY A 23 -57.36 6.94 16.67
C GLY A 23 -57.13 6.17 15.35
N ARG A 24 -56.24 5.15 15.37
CA ARG A 24 -56.20 3.85 14.62
C ARG A 24 -56.64 3.76 13.12
N GLY A 25 -55.89 3.00 12.31
CA GLY A 25 -56.33 2.44 11.01
C GLY A 25 -56.96 1.02 11.14
N PRO A 26 -56.94 0.12 10.12
CA PRO A 26 -56.24 0.21 8.82
C PRO A 26 -57.00 -0.36 7.57
N ALA A 27 -56.29 -0.36 6.41
CA ALA A 27 -56.31 -1.36 5.32
C ALA A 27 -57.27 -1.28 4.10
N PHE A 28 -56.76 -1.92 3.03
CA PHE A 28 -57.39 -2.50 1.82
C PHE A 28 -57.59 -1.73 0.49
N ALA A 29 -57.32 -2.52 -0.56
CA ALA A 29 -57.88 -2.55 -1.92
C ALA A 29 -57.19 -1.79 -3.07
N ARG A 30 -57.28 -2.42 -4.25
CA ARG A 30 -56.73 -2.02 -5.56
C ARG A 30 -57.76 -1.20 -6.35
N GLY A 31 -57.30 -0.42 -7.31
CA GLY A 31 -58.06 0.11 -8.44
C GLY A 31 -57.11 0.30 -9.63
N ASP A 32 -57.60 0.13 -10.85
CA ASP A 32 -56.82 0.11 -12.09
C ASP A 32 -57.57 0.91 -13.18
N GLU A 33 -56.97 1.06 -14.37
CA GLU A 33 -57.55 1.65 -15.59
C GLU A 33 -57.86 3.17 -15.58
N SER A 34 -58.17 3.84 -16.71
CA SER A 34 -57.40 4.03 -17.97
C SER A 34 -58.05 5.15 -18.85
N LEU A 35 -57.36 5.59 -19.93
CA LEU A 35 -57.89 6.33 -21.10
C LEU A 35 -58.40 7.79 -20.90
N GLU A 36 -58.62 8.65 -21.93
CA GLU A 36 -57.83 9.03 -23.13
C GLU A 36 -58.46 10.28 -23.82
N PHE A 37 -57.73 10.99 -24.72
CA PHE A 37 -58.19 12.07 -25.65
C PHE A 37 -58.72 13.40 -25.03
N SER A 38 -58.75 14.58 -25.71
CA SER A 38 -58.52 14.93 -27.13
C SER A 38 -58.01 16.39 -27.36
N LEU A 39 -57.81 16.75 -28.64
CA LEU A 39 -57.30 17.98 -29.30
C LEU A 39 -58.00 19.33 -28.92
N ASP A 40 -57.68 20.56 -29.36
CA ASP A 40 -57.19 21.21 -30.64
C ASP A 40 -56.85 22.73 -30.31
N ILE A 41 -56.29 23.72 -31.06
CA ILE A 41 -55.50 23.95 -32.30
C ILE A 41 -55.32 25.52 -32.48
N LEU A 42 -54.30 26.05 -33.23
CA LEU A 42 -54.10 27.47 -33.72
C LEU A 42 -53.84 28.62 -32.68
N ALA A 43 -53.16 29.78 -32.94
CA ALA A 43 -52.34 30.34 -34.06
C ALA A 43 -51.39 31.51 -33.62
N GLU A 44 -50.53 32.03 -34.53
CA GLU A 44 -49.54 33.15 -34.39
C GLU A 44 -50.12 34.55 -34.78
N PRO A 45 -49.36 35.66 -35.06
CA PRO A 45 -47.99 36.14 -34.69
C PRO A 45 -47.93 37.65 -34.23
N THR A 46 -46.74 38.23 -34.00
CA THR A 46 -46.15 39.47 -34.64
C THR A 46 -44.98 40.10 -33.82
N ASP A 47 -43.79 40.21 -34.47
CA ASP A 47 -42.87 41.39 -34.61
C ASP A 47 -42.23 42.13 -33.39
N GLU A 48 -41.06 42.82 -33.47
CA GLU A 48 -40.18 43.17 -34.62
C GLU A 48 -38.66 43.34 -34.23
N GLY A 49 -37.74 43.05 -35.17
CA GLY A 49 -36.49 43.80 -35.49
C GLY A 49 -35.29 43.87 -34.51
N GLY A 50 -34.23 43.06 -34.61
CA GLY A 50 -33.09 43.20 -35.58
C GLY A 50 -31.72 43.14 -34.86
N GLN A 51 -30.50 43.25 -35.46
CA GLN A 51 -29.99 43.10 -36.84
C GLN A 51 -28.42 43.01 -36.87
N LEU A 52 -27.82 42.16 -37.73
CA LEU A 52 -26.50 42.26 -38.44
C LEU A 52 -25.14 42.30 -37.65
N SER A 53 -23.97 41.81 -38.17
CA SER A 53 -23.65 41.02 -39.39
C SER A 53 -22.29 40.27 -39.38
N PHE A 54 -22.28 39.12 -40.07
CA PHE A 54 -21.20 38.30 -40.69
C PHE A 54 -19.76 38.83 -40.92
N GLN A 55 -18.79 37.90 -40.87
CA GLN A 55 -18.07 37.45 -42.10
C GLN A 55 -17.45 36.03 -41.99
N ARG A 56 -17.05 35.46 -43.14
CA ARG A 56 -16.52 34.08 -43.33
C ARG A 56 -15.64 34.06 -44.59
N GLN A 57 -14.60 33.22 -44.67
CA GLN A 57 -13.89 32.93 -45.92
C GLN A 57 -13.43 31.47 -45.99
N GLU A 58 -13.12 31.00 -47.19
CA GLU A 58 -12.88 29.58 -47.53
C GLU A 58 -11.51 29.39 -48.19
N LEU A 59 -11.00 28.14 -48.19
CA LEU A 59 -10.30 27.55 -49.35
C LEU A 59 -10.22 26.02 -49.20
N ALA A 60 -10.17 25.27 -50.31
CA ALA A 60 -10.30 23.82 -50.31
C ALA A 60 -9.69 23.12 -51.55
N VAL A 61 -9.12 21.92 -51.34
CA VAL A 61 -8.83 20.84 -52.32
C VAL A 61 -8.89 19.51 -51.51
N ARG A 62 -9.59 18.41 -51.79
CA ARG A 62 -10.07 17.60 -52.96
C ARG A 62 -9.18 16.39 -53.34
N GLY A 63 -9.83 15.23 -53.55
CA GLY A 63 -9.26 13.87 -53.72
C GLY A 63 -9.73 12.96 -52.57
N GLN A 64 -10.73 12.08 -52.65
CA GLN A 64 -11.21 11.16 -53.72
C GLN A 64 -10.22 9.97 -53.90
N GLU A 65 -10.59 8.69 -53.82
CA GLU A 65 -11.88 8.00 -54.09
C GLU A 65 -12.39 7.08 -52.92
N ARG A 66 -13.69 6.75 -52.80
CA ARG A 66 -14.41 5.47 -53.15
C ARG A 66 -13.79 4.16 -52.59
N SER A 67 -14.52 3.12 -52.17
CA SER A 67 -15.95 2.84 -51.84
C SER A 67 -15.97 1.49 -51.05
N SER A 68 -17.03 0.90 -50.48
CA SER A 68 -18.49 0.87 -50.76
C SER A 68 -19.28 0.20 -49.63
N GLU A 69 -20.52 0.66 -49.36
CA GLU A 69 -21.68 -0.11 -48.82
C GLU A 69 -21.58 -0.79 -47.42
N ALA A 70 -22.65 -1.00 -46.64
CA ALA A 70 -24.10 -0.88 -46.90
C ALA A 70 -24.89 -0.22 -45.73
N ARG A 71 -26.20 -0.06 -45.93
CA ARG A 71 -27.22 0.57 -45.05
C ARG A 71 -27.52 -0.32 -43.81
N VAL A 72 -28.18 0.13 -42.72
CA VAL A 72 -29.60 0.54 -42.62
C VAL A 72 -29.91 1.31 -41.31
N ARG A 73 -30.73 2.38 -41.42
CA ARG A 73 -31.75 3.02 -40.50
C ARG A 73 -31.68 2.75 -38.97
N LEU A 74 -32.00 3.66 -38.03
CA LEU A 74 -32.77 4.94 -37.95
C LEU A 74 -31.98 5.94 -37.03
N GLY A 75 -32.30 7.22 -36.77
CA GLY A 75 -33.35 8.14 -37.23
C GLY A 75 -33.93 9.03 -36.10
N GLY A 76 -33.56 10.33 -36.03
CA GLY A 76 -34.19 11.40 -35.20
C GLY A 76 -33.88 11.39 -33.67
N VAL A 77 -33.35 12.39 -32.94
CA VAL A 77 -33.07 13.85 -33.05
C VAL A 77 -34.12 14.82 -32.45
N ARG A 78 -33.78 15.38 -31.25
CA ARG A 78 -34.22 16.70 -30.65
C ARG A 78 -35.66 16.87 -30.10
N VAL A 79 -35.98 17.84 -29.21
CA VAL A 79 -35.29 18.45 -28.02
C VAL A 79 -36.25 19.44 -27.29
N ALA A 80 -36.14 19.58 -25.94
CA ALA A 80 -36.72 20.63 -25.06
C ALA A 80 -38.26 20.81 -25.03
N GLY A 81 -38.88 21.47 -24.03
CA GLY A 81 -38.40 21.96 -22.71
C GLY A 81 -38.95 23.35 -22.31
N ARG A 82 -38.75 23.77 -21.02
CA ARG A 82 -39.02 25.13 -20.45
C ARG A 82 -40.52 25.54 -20.30
N ASN A 83 -40.96 26.55 -19.53
CA ASN A 83 -40.41 27.37 -18.41
C ASN A 83 -41.57 28.07 -17.62
N GLY A 84 -41.26 28.78 -16.52
CA GLY A 84 -42.13 29.76 -15.81
C GLY A 84 -42.19 29.50 -14.30
N GLU A 85 -41.51 30.22 -13.38
CA GLU A 85 -41.51 31.65 -12.99
C GLU A 85 -42.59 32.01 -11.94
N GLY A 86 -42.30 32.81 -10.88
CA GLY A 86 -41.03 33.46 -10.51
C GLY A 86 -41.06 34.20 -9.14
N GLU A 87 -40.01 35.00 -8.87
CA GLU A 87 -39.87 36.04 -7.82
C GLU A 87 -39.87 35.61 -6.32
N GLY A 88 -39.17 36.26 -5.38
CA GLY A 88 -38.17 37.37 -5.44
C GLY A 88 -37.63 37.78 -4.05
N ALA A 89 -36.50 38.51 -3.99
CA ALA A 89 -35.84 39.19 -2.83
C ALA A 89 -35.57 38.38 -1.52
N LEU A 90 -34.35 38.24 -0.96
CA LEU A 90 -33.28 39.16 -0.52
C LEU A 90 -33.43 39.78 0.90
N HIS A 91 -32.44 39.44 1.74
CA HIS A 91 -31.69 40.30 2.70
C HIS A 91 -32.05 40.45 4.22
N LEU A 92 -31.01 40.21 5.04
CA LEU A 92 -30.54 40.88 6.28
C LEU A 92 -30.95 40.41 7.71
N HIS A 93 -29.92 39.89 8.39
CA HIS A 93 -29.46 40.12 9.79
C HIS A 93 -30.29 39.86 11.07
N GLU A 94 -29.59 39.23 12.02
CA GLU A 94 -29.79 39.29 13.48
C GLU A 94 -29.53 40.72 14.03
N PRO A 95 -30.11 41.06 15.20
CA PRO A 95 -29.27 41.26 16.40
C PRO A 95 -29.90 40.63 17.68
N VAL A 96 -29.31 40.47 18.88
CA VAL A 96 -27.95 40.51 19.53
C VAL A 96 -28.19 40.90 21.02
N ALA A 97 -27.20 40.64 21.90
CA ALA A 97 -27.10 41.01 23.34
C ALA A 97 -27.96 40.20 24.34
N GLY A 98 -27.52 39.97 25.59
CA GLY A 98 -26.27 40.29 26.30
C GLY A 98 -26.30 39.67 27.71
N GLY A 99 -25.30 39.72 28.60
CA GLY A 99 -23.93 40.27 28.59
C GLY A 99 -23.08 39.57 29.70
N VAL A 100 -21.74 39.66 29.68
CA VAL A 100 -20.92 40.53 30.59
C VAL A 100 -21.05 40.11 32.08
N ASP A 101 -20.02 39.56 32.74
CA ASP A 101 -18.86 40.34 33.24
C ASP A 101 -17.62 39.50 33.67
N VAL A 102 -16.53 40.18 34.08
CA VAL A 102 -15.18 39.65 34.45
C VAL A 102 -14.61 40.54 35.57
N PRO A 103 -14.01 40.08 36.71
CA PRO A 103 -12.55 39.78 36.72
C PRO A 103 -11.87 38.94 37.84
N LEU A 104 -10.63 38.54 37.53
CA LEU A 104 -9.40 38.47 38.37
C LEU A 104 -9.22 37.49 39.57
N GLN A 105 -8.01 36.89 39.55
CA GLN A 105 -6.98 36.82 40.62
C GLN A 105 -6.66 35.53 41.42
N HIS A 106 -5.34 35.34 41.56
CA HIS A 106 -4.53 34.60 42.55
C HIS A 106 -4.46 33.06 42.59
N GLN A 107 -3.22 32.56 42.39
CA GLN A 107 -2.66 31.37 43.04
C GLN A 107 -2.28 31.70 44.51
N PRO A 108 -1.98 30.68 45.36
CA PRO A 108 -0.57 30.27 45.47
C PRO A 108 -0.32 28.75 45.58
N THR A 109 0.97 28.40 45.45
CA THR A 109 1.60 27.07 45.59
C THR A 109 1.66 26.54 47.02
N PHE A 110 1.94 25.25 47.21
CA PHE A 110 2.84 24.77 48.27
C PHE A 110 3.56 23.44 47.93
N LEU A 111 4.79 23.29 48.44
CA LEU A 111 5.54 22.03 48.59
C LEU A 111 5.30 21.47 50.04
N ASP A 112 5.89 20.40 50.59
CA ASP A 112 7.06 19.60 50.20
C ASP A 112 7.04 18.16 50.83
N ALA A 113 8.15 17.42 50.68
CA ALA A 113 8.37 15.98 50.83
C ALA A 113 8.29 15.29 52.23
N ALA A 114 8.50 13.95 52.19
CA ALA A 114 9.00 13.03 53.25
C ALA A 114 8.03 12.52 54.35
N ALA A 115 8.15 11.31 54.93
CA ALA A 115 8.91 10.08 54.59
C ALA A 115 8.37 8.83 55.37
N GLU A 116 9.00 7.65 55.17
CA GLU A 116 8.61 6.29 55.64
C GLU A 116 8.38 6.07 57.17
N ARG A 117 7.39 5.25 57.57
CA ARG A 117 7.56 3.82 58.05
C ARG A 117 6.28 3.14 58.59
N GLU A 118 6.39 1.83 58.84
CA GLU A 118 5.40 0.88 59.42
C GLU A 118 5.15 1.15 60.93
N GLU A 119 4.21 0.56 61.71
CA GLU A 119 3.88 -0.87 61.91
C GLU A 119 2.73 -1.07 62.96
N ARG A 120 1.84 -2.10 62.83
CA ARG A 120 1.00 -2.83 63.88
C ARG A 120 0.05 -2.07 64.85
N ASP A 121 -0.88 -2.68 65.62
CA ASP A 121 -1.62 -3.98 65.65
C ASP A 121 -2.95 -3.79 66.48
N ARG A 122 -4.03 -4.52 66.13
CA ARG A 122 -5.07 -5.17 67.01
C ARG A 122 -6.06 -4.46 67.98
N GLN A 123 -7.34 -4.89 67.81
CA GLN A 123 -8.30 -5.42 68.84
C GLN A 123 -8.87 -4.45 69.90
N HIS A 124 -9.93 -4.76 70.69
CA HIS A 124 -10.84 -5.92 70.88
C HIS A 124 -12.23 -5.38 71.37
N ALA A 125 -13.34 -6.10 71.65
CA ALA A 125 -13.80 -7.52 71.64
C ALA A 125 -15.34 -7.50 71.32
N GLN A 126 -16.30 -8.34 71.76
CA GLN A 126 -16.42 -9.54 72.61
C GLN A 126 -17.80 -10.22 72.35
N VAL A 127 -18.04 -11.45 72.88
CA VAL A 127 -19.36 -12.14 73.00
C VAL A 127 -19.99 -12.60 71.66
N GLU A 128 -20.60 -13.79 71.48
CA GLU A 128 -20.36 -15.19 71.94
C GLU A 128 -21.25 -16.12 71.04
N THR A 129 -21.48 -17.43 71.21
CA THR A 129 -21.36 -18.38 72.35
C THR A 129 -21.03 -19.81 71.83
N HIS A 130 -21.05 -20.81 72.72
CA HIS A 130 -21.05 -22.28 72.51
C HIS A 130 -20.94 -22.90 71.09
N GLU A 131 -19.88 -23.70 70.90
CA GLU A 131 -19.99 -25.15 71.16
C GLU A 131 -18.61 -25.79 71.51
N HIS A 132 -18.50 -27.12 71.55
CA HIS A 132 -17.32 -27.90 72.00
C HIS A 132 -17.04 -29.08 71.03
N ARG A 133 -15.90 -29.80 70.99
CA ARG A 133 -14.46 -29.64 71.37
C ARG A 133 -13.85 -31.06 71.41
N ARG A 134 -12.72 -31.34 70.71
CA ARG A 134 -11.66 -32.37 70.96
C ARG A 134 -11.13 -33.13 69.72
N GLU A 135 -9.84 -33.48 69.77
CA GLU A 135 -9.11 -34.52 68.97
C GLU A 135 -9.17 -35.90 69.70
N PRO A 136 -8.45 -37.01 69.35
CA PRO A 136 -7.43 -37.25 68.29
C PRO A 136 -7.47 -38.64 67.58
N ALA A 137 -6.35 -38.99 66.89
CA ALA A 137 -5.78 -40.33 66.63
C ALA A 137 -5.87 -40.98 65.21
N ARG A 138 -4.90 -41.89 64.95
CA ARG A 138 -4.77 -42.88 63.84
C ARG A 138 -5.24 -44.28 64.34
N PRO A 139 -5.29 -45.41 63.58
CA PRO A 139 -4.83 -45.67 62.19
C PRO A 139 -5.77 -46.56 61.31
N ALA A 140 -5.30 -46.87 60.08
CA ALA A 140 -5.47 -48.10 59.25
C ALA A 140 -6.78 -48.95 59.26
N GLY A 141 -7.31 -49.27 58.06
CA GLY A 141 -8.22 -50.42 57.86
C GLY A 141 -8.98 -50.46 56.51
N ASN A 142 -9.00 -51.64 55.87
CA ASN A 142 -9.95 -52.08 54.82
C ASN A 142 -10.86 -53.17 55.48
N PRO A 143 -12.00 -53.69 54.94
CA PRO A 143 -12.37 -53.81 53.52
C PRO A 143 -13.91 -53.66 53.21
N ALA A 144 -14.38 -54.43 52.22
CA ALA A 144 -15.73 -54.58 51.63
C ALA A 144 -16.83 -55.09 52.63
N GLU A 145 -18.10 -55.37 52.27
CA GLU A 145 -18.68 -55.79 50.98
C GLU A 145 -20.24 -55.71 50.88
N GLY A 146 -20.77 -55.45 49.67
CA GLY A 146 -22.02 -56.06 49.18
C GLY A 146 -23.38 -55.38 49.49
N ARG A 147 -24.51 -55.74 48.86
CA ARG A 147 -24.87 -56.69 47.75
C ARG A 147 -26.14 -56.13 47.03
N SER A 148 -26.58 -56.54 45.83
CA SER A 148 -26.20 -57.62 44.89
C SER A 148 -26.00 -57.03 43.46
N GLY A 149 -26.37 -57.54 42.26
CA GLY A 149 -27.19 -58.66 41.73
C GLY A 149 -28.25 -58.13 40.75
N TRP A 150 -28.56 -58.69 39.57
CA TRP A 150 -28.21 -59.94 38.87
C TRP A 150 -27.73 -59.64 37.41
N GLY A 151 -27.44 -60.54 36.46
CA GLY A 151 -27.55 -62.01 36.39
C GLY A 151 -26.50 -62.67 35.46
N ARG A 152 -26.68 -63.96 35.09
CA ARG A 152 -25.68 -64.90 34.52
C ARG A 152 -26.35 -65.96 33.61
N PRO A 153 -25.69 -66.97 32.95
CA PRO A 153 -24.29 -67.49 33.02
C PRO A 153 -23.56 -67.49 31.64
N GLY A 154 -22.43 -68.17 31.34
CA GLY A 154 -21.39 -68.89 32.12
C GLY A 154 -20.74 -70.09 31.36
N GLY A 155 -19.50 -70.50 31.73
CA GLY A 155 -18.67 -71.55 31.08
C GLY A 155 -17.54 -70.95 30.20
N CYS A 156 -16.27 -71.39 30.15
CA CYS A 156 -15.53 -72.67 30.28
C CYS A 156 -15.37 -73.50 28.99
N GLY A 157 -14.13 -73.70 28.53
CA GLY A 157 -13.76 -74.60 27.42
C GLY A 157 -12.29 -74.44 26.97
N ALA A 158 -11.64 -75.54 26.58
CA ALA A 158 -10.27 -75.59 26.03
C ALA A 158 -10.10 -76.84 25.12
N LEU A 159 -8.93 -76.99 24.46
CA LEU A 159 -8.52 -78.14 23.61
C LEU A 159 -9.25 -78.20 22.23
N THR A 160 -8.80 -78.88 21.15
CA THR A 160 -7.47 -79.22 20.58
C THR A 160 -7.64 -79.75 19.13
N HIS A 161 -6.63 -79.59 18.25
CA HIS A 161 -6.30 -80.54 17.14
C HIS A 161 -7.34 -80.70 15.98
N ARG A 162 -7.14 -81.38 14.82
CA ARG A 162 -6.04 -82.00 14.01
C ARG A 162 -6.63 -82.23 12.57
N VAL A 163 -5.93 -82.48 11.44
CA VAL A 163 -4.60 -82.13 10.87
C VAL A 163 -4.50 -82.75 9.42
N ARG A 164 -3.47 -82.39 8.62
CA ARG A 164 -2.97 -83.05 7.35
C ARG A 164 -3.77 -82.85 6.03
N PRO A 165 -3.15 -83.07 4.83
CA PRO A 165 -1.72 -83.31 4.50
C PRO A 165 -1.12 -82.50 3.30
N ALA A 166 0.21 -82.69 3.12
CA ALA A 166 0.99 -82.72 1.85
C ALA A 166 1.55 -81.44 1.18
N LEU A 167 2.77 -81.63 0.63
CA LEU A 167 3.70 -80.78 -0.13
C LEU A 167 3.66 -81.18 -1.63
N PRO A 168 4.45 -80.62 -2.61
CA PRO A 168 5.61 -79.69 -2.58
C PRO A 168 5.43 -78.41 -3.45
N GLY A 169 6.40 -77.48 -3.67
CA GLY A 169 7.86 -77.50 -3.43
C GLY A 169 8.55 -76.13 -3.15
N TRP A 170 9.77 -75.92 -3.67
CA TRP A 170 10.88 -75.10 -3.10
C TRP A 170 11.66 -74.27 -4.16
N PRO A 171 12.69 -73.40 -3.85
CA PRO A 171 13.21 -72.88 -2.55
C PRO A 171 13.64 -71.36 -2.45
N ALA A 172 13.85 -70.87 -1.20
CA ALA A 172 14.82 -69.83 -0.71
C ALA A 172 14.91 -68.40 -1.33
N ALA A 173 15.36 -67.29 -0.67
CA ALA A 173 15.58 -66.77 0.71
C ALA A 173 15.92 -65.23 0.57
N GLY A 174 16.17 -64.29 1.50
CA GLY A 174 16.35 -64.04 2.97
C GLY A 174 16.97 -62.60 3.12
N ARG A 175 17.28 -61.88 4.21
CA ARG A 175 17.10 -61.79 5.71
C ARG A 175 17.59 -60.35 6.13
N SER A 176 17.36 -59.72 7.30
CA SER A 176 16.19 -59.57 8.20
C SER A 176 16.46 -58.61 9.42
N ARG A 177 15.62 -57.55 9.65
CA ARG A 177 15.42 -56.75 10.92
C ARG A 177 16.51 -55.71 11.31
N ARG A 178 16.28 -54.48 11.84
CA ARG A 178 15.49 -53.88 12.99
C ARG A 178 16.16 -54.09 14.39
N ALA A 179 16.23 -53.15 15.36
CA ALA A 179 15.75 -51.74 15.48
C ALA A 179 16.36 -50.91 16.68
N ALA A 180 16.18 -49.57 16.64
CA ALA A 180 15.90 -48.55 17.70
C ALA A 180 16.68 -48.41 19.06
N PHE A 181 16.86 -47.15 19.54
CA PHE A 181 16.97 -46.78 20.99
C PHE A 181 16.64 -45.26 21.26
N ARG A 182 16.60 -44.82 22.54
CA ARG A 182 16.27 -43.44 23.04
C ARG A 182 17.37 -42.89 24.05
N PRO A 183 17.33 -41.60 24.50
CA PRO A 183 18.42 -40.86 25.23
C PRO A 183 18.36 -41.05 26.78
N PRO A 184 19.04 -40.28 27.71
CA PRO A 184 19.79 -38.99 27.65
C PRO A 184 21.08 -38.95 28.58
N PRO A 185 21.50 -37.86 29.30
CA PRO A 185 21.69 -36.40 29.01
C PRO A 185 23.10 -35.78 29.31
N ALA A 186 23.39 -34.64 28.67
CA ALA A 186 24.15 -33.42 29.07
C ALA A 186 25.24 -33.34 30.20
N ARG A 187 26.32 -32.57 29.93
CA ARG A 187 26.88 -31.48 30.80
C ARG A 187 27.88 -30.55 30.08
N ARG A 188 28.17 -29.37 30.67
CA ARG A 188 29.14 -28.32 30.23
C ARG A 188 30.60 -28.70 30.57
N TRP A 189 31.62 -27.99 30.04
CA TRP A 189 32.67 -27.24 30.81
C TRP A 189 33.67 -26.46 29.90
N ARG A 190 34.47 -25.59 30.53
CA ARG A 190 35.18 -24.38 30.07
C ARG A 190 36.40 -24.50 29.11
N ILE A 191 36.80 -23.32 28.62
CA ILE A 191 38.08 -22.89 27.99
C ILE A 191 39.24 -22.76 29.01
N PRO A 192 40.50 -23.00 28.60
CA PRO A 192 41.67 -22.22 29.03
C PRO A 192 42.38 -21.47 27.87
N ARG A 193 43.25 -20.48 28.18
CA ARG A 193 43.90 -19.54 27.23
C ARG A 193 45.37 -19.88 26.94
N GLY A 194 45.86 -19.44 25.76
CA GLY A 194 47.29 -19.17 25.47
C GLY A 194 47.82 -19.89 24.22
N ALA A 195 48.79 -19.36 23.46
CA ALA A 195 49.34 -18.00 23.40
C ALA A 195 49.98 -17.72 22.02
N ARG A 196 50.24 -16.43 21.72
CA ARG A 196 50.78 -15.83 20.47
C ARG A 196 51.86 -16.62 19.71
N THR A 197 51.74 -16.70 18.37
CA THR A 197 52.75 -16.21 17.38
C THR A 197 52.21 -16.21 15.93
N THR A 198 52.89 -15.45 15.05
CA THR A 198 52.71 -15.30 13.59
C THR A 198 54.09 -15.02 12.96
N PRO A 199 54.29 -14.99 11.62
CA PRO A 199 53.44 -15.40 10.49
C PRO A 199 54.11 -16.49 9.58
N GLY A 200 53.45 -16.94 8.51
CA GLY A 200 54.07 -17.87 7.53
C GLY A 200 53.23 -18.14 6.28
N THR A 201 53.83 -17.99 5.10
CA THR A 201 53.20 -18.03 3.76
C THR A 201 53.07 -19.43 3.13
N SER A 202 52.06 -19.57 2.25
CA SER A 202 52.11 -20.32 0.97
C SER A 202 51.99 -21.87 0.92
N ALA A 203 50.81 -22.31 0.46
CA ALA A 203 50.56 -23.31 -0.59
C ALA A 203 50.66 -24.86 -0.35
N ALA A 204 49.86 -25.54 -1.19
CA ALA A 204 49.95 -26.93 -1.70
C ALA A 204 49.48 -28.15 -0.86
N VAL A 205 48.30 -28.67 -1.27
CA VAL A 205 47.92 -30.10 -1.45
C VAL A 205 47.98 -31.06 -0.25
N GLY A 206 46.81 -31.58 0.17
CA GLY A 206 46.70 -32.71 1.10
C GLY A 206 45.27 -33.23 1.33
N ALA A 207 44.81 -34.15 0.47
CA ALA A 207 43.60 -34.96 0.68
C ALA A 207 44.02 -36.35 1.26
N PRO A 208 43.19 -37.11 2.03
CA PRO A 208 41.86 -37.56 1.58
C PRO A 208 40.80 -37.84 2.70
N ALA A 209 39.77 -38.63 2.35
CA ALA A 209 38.92 -39.47 3.23
C ALA A 209 37.56 -38.94 3.78
N ARG A 210 36.58 -38.82 2.85
CA ARG A 210 35.18 -39.29 2.97
C ARG A 210 34.58 -39.58 4.38
N ARG A 211 33.49 -38.87 4.72
CA ARG A 211 32.09 -39.42 4.89
C ARG A 211 31.12 -38.35 5.41
N GLY A 212 29.85 -38.40 4.98
CA GLY A 212 28.75 -37.62 5.59
C GLY A 212 27.90 -36.80 4.61
N GLN A 213 26.86 -37.40 4.03
CA GLN A 213 25.66 -36.70 3.56
C GLN A 213 24.76 -36.37 4.78
N PRO A 214 23.72 -35.49 4.71
CA PRO A 214 23.12 -34.86 3.52
C PRO A 214 22.80 -33.35 3.61
N ARG A 215 22.30 -32.78 2.49
CA ARG A 215 21.39 -31.60 2.38
C ARG A 215 19.93 -32.04 2.75
N PRO A 216 18.78 -31.37 2.45
CA PRO A 216 18.40 -30.06 1.88
C PRO A 216 17.63 -29.24 2.95
N PRO A 217 16.38 -28.72 2.82
CA PRO A 217 15.62 -27.96 1.79
C PRO A 217 15.23 -26.47 2.15
N GLY A 218 15.07 -25.48 1.25
CA GLY A 218 14.78 -24.06 1.62
C GLY A 218 13.51 -23.36 1.10
N ARG A 219 12.95 -22.39 1.84
CA ARG A 219 11.58 -21.85 1.58
C ARG A 219 11.56 -20.62 0.64
N ALA A 220 10.50 -20.49 -0.17
CA ALA A 220 10.25 -19.36 -1.06
C ALA A 220 9.58 -18.14 -0.38
N HIS A 221 9.68 -16.98 -1.02
CA HIS A 221 8.88 -15.76 -0.75
C HIS A 221 7.38 -15.99 -1.07
N GLY A 222 6.43 -15.19 -0.58
CA GLY A 222 6.51 -14.09 0.39
C GLY A 222 5.16 -13.39 0.45
N ALA A 223 4.50 -13.35 1.62
CA ALA A 223 3.16 -12.80 1.77
C ALA A 223 3.18 -11.32 2.18
N SER A 224 2.35 -10.50 1.55
CA SER A 224 2.18 -9.08 1.89
C SER A 224 1.31 -8.91 3.15
N ALA A 225 1.89 -8.44 4.24
CA ALA A 225 1.12 -7.95 5.39
C ALA A 225 0.49 -6.59 5.07
N PHE A 226 -0.74 -6.37 5.52
CA PHE A 226 -1.41 -5.07 5.40
C PHE A 226 -0.69 -4.01 6.25
N ALA A 227 -0.25 -2.95 5.59
CA ALA A 227 0.16 -1.68 6.21
C ALA A 227 -0.31 -0.55 5.28
N GLY A 228 -0.81 0.55 5.86
CA GLY A 228 -1.55 1.58 5.12
C GLY A 228 -0.82 2.15 3.89
N ARG A 229 -1.54 2.26 2.77
CA ARG A 229 -1.01 2.74 1.49
C ARG A 229 -0.66 4.23 1.55
N ARG A 230 0.56 4.58 1.95
CA ARG A 230 1.13 5.91 1.67
C ARG A 230 1.53 5.98 0.19
N CYS A 231 1.02 6.98 -0.51
CA CYS A 231 1.23 7.14 -1.95
C CYS A 231 2.73 7.29 -2.29
N ARG A 232 3.28 6.32 -3.03
CA ARG A 232 4.55 6.50 -3.76
C ARG A 232 4.22 7.11 -5.12
N ALA A 233 4.49 8.41 -5.29
CA ALA A 233 4.41 9.03 -6.61
C ALA A 233 5.54 8.48 -7.50
N ILE A 234 5.18 7.85 -8.61
CA ILE A 234 6.12 7.28 -9.58
C ILE A 234 6.49 8.39 -10.57
N PHE A 235 7.73 8.85 -10.53
CA PHE A 235 8.35 9.65 -11.59
C PHE A 235 8.62 8.77 -12.81
N ARG A 236 8.46 9.31 -14.05
CA ARG A 236 9.50 9.25 -15.11
C ARG A 236 9.18 9.97 -16.44
N GLN A 237 10.08 9.75 -17.43
CA GLN A 237 10.05 10.04 -18.88
C GLN A 237 10.94 11.22 -19.34
N SER A 238 11.58 11.20 -20.54
CA SER A 238 12.21 12.33 -21.34
C SER A 238 12.50 12.03 -22.85
N PRO A 239 13.37 12.71 -23.66
CA PRO A 239 12.90 13.47 -24.84
C PRO A 239 13.74 13.32 -26.16
N THR A 240 13.46 14.13 -27.20
CA THR A 240 14.35 14.43 -28.36
C THR A 240 14.09 15.89 -28.80
N SER A 241 15.05 16.82 -29.02
CA SER A 241 16.33 16.88 -29.78
C SER A 241 16.13 17.24 -31.28
N ARG A 242 17.04 17.88 -32.03
CA ARG A 242 18.52 18.11 -31.94
C ARG A 242 18.96 19.27 -32.90
N VAL A 243 20.21 19.80 -32.82
CA VAL A 243 21.14 20.30 -33.92
C VAL A 243 22.23 21.28 -33.37
N HIS A 244 23.34 21.49 -34.12
CA HIS A 244 24.68 22.01 -33.74
C HIS A 244 25.39 22.66 -34.97
N PRO A 245 26.64 23.23 -34.94
CA PRO A 245 27.47 23.86 -33.85
C PRO A 245 28.27 25.14 -34.31
N ALA A 246 29.33 25.51 -33.57
CA ALA A 246 30.45 26.46 -33.85
C ALA A 246 30.22 27.98 -33.64
N GLY A 247 31.21 28.79 -33.20
CA GLY A 247 32.58 28.48 -32.74
C GLY A 247 33.39 29.69 -32.20
N GLU A 248 34.55 29.40 -31.59
CA GLU A 248 35.75 30.24 -31.31
C GLU A 248 35.74 31.57 -30.49
N HIS A 249 36.46 31.51 -29.35
CA HIS A 249 37.57 32.40 -28.90
C HIS A 249 37.42 33.78 -28.19
N PHE A 250 38.40 33.96 -27.29
CA PHE A 250 39.04 35.17 -26.70
C PHE A 250 38.42 35.98 -25.53
N MET A 251 39.29 36.18 -24.53
CA MET A 251 39.28 37.12 -23.38
C MET A 251 40.42 38.15 -23.60
N PRO A 252 40.74 39.15 -22.73
CA PRO A 252 40.12 39.59 -21.45
C PRO A 252 39.89 41.12 -21.32
N GLY A 253 39.37 41.58 -20.17
CA GLY A 253 40.13 42.58 -19.38
C GLY A 253 39.64 44.03 -19.19
N ARG A 254 39.04 44.28 -18.02
CA ARG A 254 39.33 45.40 -17.07
C ARG A 254 39.06 46.90 -17.40
N VAL A 255 38.15 47.47 -16.58
CA VAL A 255 38.37 48.62 -15.63
C VAL A 255 37.93 50.07 -16.00
N ARG A 256 37.17 50.67 -15.04
CA ARG A 256 36.92 52.10 -14.71
C ARG A 256 35.94 53.00 -15.53
N SER A 257 34.74 53.12 -14.96
CA SER A 257 34.18 54.36 -14.36
C SER A 257 33.66 55.57 -15.19
N SER A 258 32.59 56.17 -14.64
CA SER A 258 32.18 57.59 -14.72
C SER A 258 31.17 58.07 -15.79
N ALA A 259 29.89 57.96 -15.43
CA ALA A 259 28.87 59.03 -15.39
C ALA A 259 28.35 59.76 -16.66
N LEU A 260 27.02 59.70 -16.80
CA LEU A 260 26.07 60.67 -17.39
C LEU A 260 26.30 61.23 -18.83
N ALA A 261 25.46 60.74 -19.75
CA ALA A 261 24.52 61.58 -20.50
C ALA A 261 23.32 60.72 -20.95
N ALA A 262 22.13 61.30 -21.12
CA ALA A 262 20.92 60.57 -21.50
C ALA A 262 20.43 60.96 -22.91
N ILE A 263 20.02 59.97 -23.70
CA ILE A 263 19.16 60.14 -24.87
C ILE A 263 18.01 59.15 -24.78
N LEU A 264 16.83 59.61 -25.22
CA LEU A 264 15.56 58.92 -25.13
C LEU A 264 15.52 57.64 -25.99
N SER A 265 14.79 56.62 -25.54
CA SER A 265 14.34 55.51 -26.38
C SER A 265 12.94 55.11 -25.96
N VAL A 266 11.99 55.18 -26.89
CA VAL A 266 10.56 54.98 -26.61
C VAL A 266 10.28 53.49 -26.49
N ALA A 267 10.14 53.01 -25.25
CA ALA A 267 9.67 51.67 -24.98
C ALA A 267 8.15 51.59 -25.23
N LEU A 268 7.74 50.94 -26.32
CA LEU A 268 6.36 50.49 -26.50
C LEU A 268 6.06 49.38 -25.48
N ALA A 269 5.52 49.77 -24.32
CA ALA A 269 5.05 48.83 -23.32
C ALA A 269 3.91 47.98 -23.90
N VAL A 270 3.98 46.66 -23.68
CA VAL A 270 2.89 45.71 -23.97
C VAL A 270 2.21 45.35 -22.64
N PRO A 271 1.12 46.04 -22.26
CA PRO A 271 0.37 45.71 -21.05
C PRO A 271 -0.49 44.46 -21.30
N GLY A 272 0.00 43.27 -20.93
CA GLY A 272 -0.77 42.04 -21.15
C GLY A 272 -0.34 40.78 -20.38
N ALA A 273 0.89 40.71 -19.83
CA ALA A 273 1.38 39.47 -19.22
C ALA A 273 1.04 39.30 -17.72
N SER A 274 0.99 40.39 -16.93
CA SER A 274 0.92 40.30 -15.47
C SER A 274 -0.50 40.20 -14.88
N GLN A 275 -1.53 40.70 -15.56
CA GLN A 275 -2.91 40.75 -15.02
C GLN A 275 -3.64 39.39 -14.99
N GLN A 276 -3.01 38.31 -15.45
CA GLN A 276 -3.63 36.98 -15.53
C GLN A 276 -3.09 35.99 -14.47
N LEU A 277 -2.61 36.52 -13.33
CA LEU A 277 -2.07 35.75 -12.20
C LEU A 277 -2.96 35.76 -10.94
N GLU A 278 -4.05 36.54 -10.93
CA GLU A 278 -4.94 36.71 -9.76
C GLU A 278 -6.22 35.86 -9.82
N ALA A 279 -6.55 35.30 -10.97
CA ALA A 279 -7.72 34.44 -11.12
C ALA A 279 -7.51 33.08 -10.40
N PRO A 280 -8.47 32.59 -9.59
CA PRO A 280 -8.35 31.29 -8.93
C PRO A 280 -8.09 30.15 -9.93
N ILE A 281 -7.31 29.16 -9.50
CA ILE A 281 -7.06 27.95 -10.27
C ILE A 281 -8.39 27.22 -10.49
N PRO A 282 -8.83 27.00 -11.74
CA PRO A 282 -10.13 26.40 -12.02
C PRO A 282 -10.17 24.92 -11.64
N LEU A 283 -11.37 24.37 -11.52
CA LEU A 283 -11.58 22.92 -11.58
C LEU A 283 -11.42 22.44 -13.03
N ASP A 284 -10.97 21.19 -13.25
CA ASP A 284 -10.89 20.57 -14.57
C ASP A 284 -12.28 20.65 -15.26
N PRO A 285 -12.39 21.25 -16.47
CA PRO A 285 -13.68 21.43 -17.15
C PRO A 285 -14.34 20.11 -17.60
N LYS A 286 -13.65 18.96 -17.50
CA LYS A 286 -14.29 17.63 -17.60
C LYS A 286 -15.11 17.25 -16.35
N VAL A 287 -15.24 18.11 -15.34
CA VAL A 287 -15.93 17.83 -14.07
C VAL A 287 -17.16 18.72 -13.89
N THR A 288 -18.34 18.10 -13.80
CA THR A 288 -19.55 18.77 -13.32
C THR A 288 -19.55 18.74 -11.79
N ALA A 289 -19.35 19.90 -11.17
CA ALA A 289 -19.41 20.05 -9.71
C ALA A 289 -20.58 20.96 -9.30
N GLY A 290 -21.20 20.67 -8.17
CA GLY A 290 -22.36 21.43 -7.69
C GLY A 290 -22.64 21.24 -6.20
N THR A 291 -23.74 21.86 -5.75
CA THR A 291 -24.25 21.78 -4.38
C THR A 291 -25.77 21.62 -4.43
N LEU A 292 -26.31 20.66 -3.68
CA LEU A 292 -27.76 20.46 -3.52
C LEU A 292 -28.34 21.47 -2.51
N ALA A 293 -29.67 21.68 -2.55
CA ALA A 293 -30.36 22.66 -1.70
C ALA A 293 -30.25 22.38 -0.18
N ASN A 294 -29.87 21.16 0.21
CA ASN A 294 -29.59 20.79 1.62
C ASN A 294 -28.14 21.02 2.04
N GLY A 295 -27.24 21.43 1.13
CA GLY A 295 -25.82 21.70 1.39
C GLY A 295 -24.84 20.63 0.88
N LEU A 296 -25.31 19.43 0.49
CA LEU A 296 -24.44 18.36 0.01
C LEU A 296 -23.78 18.73 -1.32
N ARG A 297 -22.46 18.60 -1.39
CA ARG A 297 -21.68 18.89 -2.60
C ARG A 297 -21.55 17.65 -3.47
N TYR A 298 -21.37 17.82 -4.78
CA TYR A 298 -21.12 16.69 -5.68
C TYR A 298 -20.10 17.00 -6.76
N TYR A 299 -19.45 15.93 -7.25
CA TYR A 299 -18.48 15.94 -8.34
C TYR A 299 -18.75 14.76 -9.27
N ILE A 300 -18.97 15.03 -10.56
CA ILE A 300 -19.25 14.04 -11.60
C ILE A 300 -18.21 14.21 -12.71
N ARG A 301 -17.49 13.14 -13.06
CA ARG A 301 -16.57 13.10 -14.21
C ARG A 301 -16.83 11.84 -15.04
N VAL A 302 -17.13 12.00 -16.32
CA VAL A 302 -17.11 10.87 -17.26
C VAL A 302 -15.66 10.50 -17.54
N ASN A 303 -15.28 9.25 -17.25
CA ASN A 303 -13.94 8.72 -17.47
C ASN A 303 -14.01 7.24 -17.86
N ARG A 304 -13.53 6.89 -19.06
CA ARG A 304 -13.76 5.56 -19.65
C ARG A 304 -12.78 4.47 -19.21
N GLU A 305 -11.94 4.74 -18.21
CA GLU A 305 -10.93 3.79 -17.73
C GLU A 305 -11.02 3.64 -16.19
N PRO A 306 -11.15 2.41 -15.66
CA PRO A 306 -11.40 1.17 -16.41
C PRO A 306 -12.81 1.15 -17.04
N ALA A 307 -12.92 0.68 -18.28
CA ALA A 307 -14.19 0.67 -19.01
C ALA A 307 -15.29 -0.18 -18.33
N ARG A 308 -16.56 0.26 -18.45
CA ARG A 308 -17.74 -0.33 -17.79
C ARG A 308 -17.62 -0.43 -16.26
N ARG A 309 -17.00 0.58 -15.62
CA ARG A 309 -16.90 0.75 -14.17
C ARG A 309 -17.18 2.19 -13.75
N ALA A 310 -17.58 2.38 -12.50
CA ALA A 310 -17.62 3.66 -11.83
C ALA A 310 -17.00 3.58 -10.43
N GLU A 311 -16.14 4.54 -10.13
CA GLU A 311 -15.61 4.85 -8.81
C GLU A 311 -16.57 5.84 -8.13
N LEU A 312 -17.25 5.38 -7.07
CA LEU A 312 -18.16 6.19 -6.26
C LEU A 312 -17.53 6.41 -4.87
N ARG A 313 -17.61 7.63 -4.33
CA ARG A 313 -17.18 7.93 -2.95
C ARG A 313 -18.16 8.81 -2.20
N LEU A 314 -18.43 8.46 -0.95
CA LEU A 314 -19.03 9.35 0.04
C LEU A 314 -17.92 9.92 0.91
N VAL A 315 -17.82 11.23 0.97
CA VAL A 315 -16.83 11.95 1.77
C VAL A 315 -17.55 12.69 2.89
N VAL A 316 -17.16 12.44 4.13
CA VAL A 316 -17.70 13.11 5.32
C VAL A 316 -16.57 13.92 5.98
N ASN A 317 -16.74 15.24 6.10
CA ASN A 317 -15.75 16.14 6.71
C ASN A 317 -15.83 16.11 8.26
N ALA A 318 -15.85 14.90 8.82
CA ALA A 318 -15.85 14.61 10.24
C ALA A 318 -15.02 13.35 10.52
N GLY A 319 -14.23 13.39 11.59
CA GLY A 319 -13.36 12.32 12.04
C GLY A 319 -13.14 12.40 13.54
N SER A 320 -12.18 11.65 14.07
CA SER A 320 -12.03 11.48 15.53
C SER A 320 -11.80 12.78 16.31
N VAL A 321 -11.23 13.82 15.71
CA VAL A 321 -11.02 15.12 16.38
C VAL A 321 -12.33 15.79 16.83
N LEU A 322 -13.48 15.37 16.29
CA LEU A 322 -14.81 15.86 16.66
C LEU A 322 -15.51 15.05 17.76
N GLU A 323 -14.93 13.93 18.22
CA GLU A 323 -15.49 13.06 19.25
C GLU A 323 -15.55 13.74 20.63
N ASP A 324 -16.64 13.58 21.37
CA ASP A 324 -16.75 13.87 22.80
C ASP A 324 -15.95 12.86 23.66
N GLU A 325 -15.86 13.06 24.99
CA GLU A 325 -15.05 12.18 25.86
C GLU A 325 -15.58 10.74 25.93
N ASP A 326 -16.91 10.55 25.87
CA ASP A 326 -17.58 9.24 25.79
C ASP A 326 -17.57 8.64 24.36
N GLN A 327 -16.90 9.29 23.40
CA GLN A 327 -16.90 8.93 21.99
C GLN A 327 -15.51 8.61 21.42
N ARG A 328 -14.45 8.47 22.23
CA ARG A 328 -13.07 8.31 21.73
C ARG A 328 -12.86 7.00 20.95
N GLY A 329 -12.86 7.08 19.61
CA GLY A 329 -12.86 5.96 18.66
C GLY A 329 -14.19 5.69 17.94
N LEU A 330 -15.26 6.44 18.25
CA LEU A 330 -16.58 6.21 17.66
C LEU A 330 -16.76 6.83 16.27
N ALA A 331 -15.88 7.72 15.82
CA ALA A 331 -15.82 8.11 14.41
C ALA A 331 -15.53 6.90 13.52
N HIS A 332 -14.50 6.13 13.91
CA HIS A 332 -14.10 4.89 13.25
C HIS A 332 -15.14 3.77 13.46
N PHE A 333 -15.78 3.71 14.63
CA PHE A 333 -16.84 2.73 14.86
C PHE A 333 -18.08 2.98 13.96
N VAL A 334 -18.42 4.24 13.67
CA VAL A 334 -19.47 4.58 12.69
C VAL A 334 -19.08 4.17 11.26
N GLU A 335 -17.80 4.22 10.91
CA GLU A 335 -17.32 3.70 9.61
C GLU A 335 -17.58 2.21 9.47
N HIS A 336 -17.21 1.40 10.47
CA HIS A 336 -17.46 -0.04 10.47
C HIS A 336 -18.97 -0.35 10.38
N MET A 337 -19.80 0.34 11.18
CA MET A 337 -21.24 0.08 11.21
C MET A 337 -21.99 0.40 9.90
N ALA A 338 -21.35 1.13 8.97
CA ALA A 338 -21.85 1.33 7.61
C ALA A 338 -21.96 0.01 6.81
N PHE A 339 -21.18 -1.02 7.17
CA PHE A 339 -21.19 -2.34 6.53
C PHE A 339 -22.04 -3.37 7.29
N ASN A 340 -22.42 -3.07 8.54
CA ASN A 340 -23.08 -4.00 9.46
C ASN A 340 -24.59 -3.75 9.63
N GLY A 341 -25.18 -2.78 8.93
CA GLY A 341 -26.64 -2.68 8.82
C GLY A 341 -27.17 -1.28 8.50
N THR A 342 -27.82 -1.16 7.35
CA THR A 342 -28.55 0.04 6.91
C THR A 342 -30.03 -0.27 6.72
N LYS A 343 -30.85 0.75 6.46
CA LYS A 343 -32.30 0.59 6.27
C LYS A 343 -32.67 -0.28 5.06
N ASN A 344 -31.88 -0.25 3.98
CA ASN A 344 -32.10 -1.10 2.81
C ASN A 344 -31.30 -2.41 2.82
N PHE A 345 -30.23 -2.50 3.63
CA PHE A 345 -29.37 -3.67 3.72
C PHE A 345 -29.26 -4.15 5.18
N ALA A 346 -30.02 -5.19 5.53
CA ALA A 346 -29.97 -5.76 6.87
C ALA A 346 -28.68 -6.57 7.07
N LYS A 347 -27.89 -6.21 8.09
CA LYS A 347 -26.64 -6.90 8.46
C LYS A 347 -25.67 -6.98 7.27
N GLN A 348 -25.07 -8.13 7.04
CA GLN A 348 -24.08 -8.40 5.98
C GLN A 348 -24.64 -8.35 4.55
N ALA A 349 -25.97 -8.18 4.35
CA ALA A 349 -26.60 -8.21 3.03
C ALA A 349 -26.04 -7.17 2.03
N LEU A 350 -25.38 -6.12 2.52
CA LEU A 350 -24.60 -5.19 1.69
C LEU A 350 -23.35 -5.87 1.10
N VAL A 351 -22.58 -6.58 1.91
CA VAL A 351 -21.39 -7.34 1.48
C VAL A 351 -21.78 -8.50 0.56
N ASP A 352 -22.84 -9.24 0.91
CA ASP A 352 -23.37 -10.32 0.06
C ASP A 352 -23.79 -9.81 -1.32
N TYR A 353 -24.50 -8.67 -1.37
CA TYR A 353 -24.87 -8.04 -2.63
C TYR A 353 -23.64 -7.68 -3.47
N LEU A 354 -22.61 -7.09 -2.87
CA LEU A 354 -21.38 -6.70 -3.56
C LEU A 354 -20.61 -7.91 -4.12
N GLU A 355 -20.46 -8.97 -3.32
CA GLU A 355 -19.84 -10.21 -3.76
C GLU A 355 -20.68 -10.91 -4.85
N SER A 356 -22.01 -10.79 -4.83
CA SER A 356 -22.90 -11.34 -5.86
C SER A 356 -22.78 -10.67 -7.24
N ILE A 357 -22.36 -9.39 -7.28
CA ILE A 357 -22.02 -8.66 -8.51
C ILE A 357 -20.51 -8.71 -8.84
N GLY A 358 -19.75 -9.56 -8.14
CA GLY A 358 -18.33 -9.80 -8.37
C GLY A 358 -17.37 -8.75 -7.83
N MET A 359 -17.84 -7.83 -6.95
CA MET A 359 -16.98 -6.87 -6.24
C MET A 359 -16.43 -7.47 -4.95
N ARG A 360 -15.25 -7.02 -4.51
CA ARG A 360 -14.51 -7.57 -3.37
C ARG A 360 -14.40 -6.56 -2.23
N PHE A 361 -14.73 -7.00 -1.01
CA PHE A 361 -14.43 -6.25 0.21
C PHE A 361 -12.91 -6.06 0.36
N GLY A 362 -12.46 -4.81 0.51
CA GLY A 362 -11.05 -4.41 0.53
C GLY A 362 -10.54 -3.80 -0.80
N PRO A 363 -10.49 -4.55 -1.92
CA PRO A 363 -10.06 -4.01 -3.21
C PRO A 363 -11.05 -3.03 -3.84
N ASP A 364 -12.32 -3.39 -3.90
CA ASP A 364 -13.34 -2.68 -4.69
C ASP A 364 -14.30 -1.89 -3.79
N VAL A 365 -14.44 -2.29 -2.52
CA VAL A 365 -15.21 -1.59 -1.50
C VAL A 365 -14.37 -1.41 -0.24
N ASN A 366 -14.25 -0.17 0.24
CA ASN A 366 -13.34 0.18 1.33
C ASN A 366 -13.80 1.46 2.05
N ALA A 367 -13.20 1.78 3.19
CA ALA A 367 -13.36 3.08 3.83
C ALA A 367 -12.09 3.48 4.61
N TYR A 368 -12.04 4.71 5.14
CA TYR A 368 -11.06 5.10 6.15
C TYR A 368 -11.58 6.27 7.02
N THR A 369 -11.18 6.27 8.30
CA THR A 369 -11.34 7.37 9.24
C THR A 369 -9.97 7.94 9.60
N SER A 370 -9.88 9.27 9.62
CA SER A 370 -8.73 10.04 10.08
C SER A 370 -9.18 11.02 11.17
N PHE A 371 -8.29 11.89 11.62
CA PHE A 371 -8.62 12.92 12.61
C PHE A 371 -9.75 13.84 12.14
N ASP A 372 -9.75 14.24 10.86
CA ASP A 372 -10.61 15.33 10.33
C ASP A 372 -11.71 14.88 9.34
N GLU A 373 -11.77 13.60 8.99
CA GLU A 373 -12.56 13.06 7.87
C GLU A 373 -12.82 11.55 7.99
N THR A 374 -13.93 11.12 7.38
CA THR A 374 -14.27 9.71 7.11
C THR A 374 -14.64 9.60 5.62
N VAL A 375 -14.10 8.63 4.90
CA VAL A 375 -14.35 8.46 3.46
C VAL A 375 -14.68 7.01 3.13
N TYR A 376 -15.78 6.81 2.41
CA TYR A 376 -16.21 5.52 1.89
C TYR A 376 -15.93 5.46 0.39
N LEU A 377 -15.45 4.31 -0.08
CA LEU A 377 -15.06 4.03 -1.46
C LEU A 377 -15.84 2.80 -1.95
N LEU A 378 -16.45 2.93 -3.13
CA LEU A 378 -17.26 1.88 -3.74
C LEU A 378 -17.07 1.91 -5.26
N GLN A 379 -16.41 0.89 -5.80
CA GLN A 379 -16.42 0.61 -7.22
C GLN A 379 -17.64 -0.24 -7.59
N VAL A 380 -18.29 0.08 -8.72
CA VAL A 380 -19.41 -0.70 -9.29
C VAL A 380 -19.25 -0.91 -10.79
N PRO A 381 -19.79 -2.00 -11.37
CA PRO A 381 -19.93 -2.13 -12.81
C PRO A 381 -21.00 -1.17 -13.36
N THR A 382 -20.80 -0.70 -14.59
CA THR A 382 -21.77 0.16 -15.33
C THR A 382 -22.28 -0.51 -16.62
N ASP A 383 -22.05 -1.81 -16.79
CA ASP A 383 -22.58 -2.62 -17.89
C ASP A 383 -24.11 -2.81 -17.82
N SER A 384 -24.72 -2.45 -16.69
CA SER A 384 -26.15 -2.52 -16.41
C SER A 384 -26.53 -1.41 -15.43
N ALA A 385 -27.75 -0.89 -15.53
CA ALA A 385 -28.18 0.26 -14.72
C ALA A 385 -28.38 -0.09 -13.22
N GLY A 386 -28.67 -1.36 -12.91
CA GLY A 386 -28.98 -1.83 -11.55
C GLY A 386 -27.84 -1.60 -10.55
N PRO A 387 -26.62 -2.10 -10.80
CA PRO A 387 -25.48 -1.88 -9.91
C PRO A 387 -25.11 -0.41 -9.71
N LEU A 388 -25.24 0.43 -10.75
CA LEU A 388 -24.99 1.87 -10.63
C LEU A 388 -26.04 2.56 -9.74
N GLU A 389 -27.34 2.31 -9.98
CA GLU A 389 -28.40 2.83 -9.10
C GLU A 389 -28.23 2.33 -7.65
N MET A 390 -27.86 1.06 -7.47
CA MET A 390 -27.65 0.49 -6.15
C MET A 390 -26.42 1.10 -5.45
N GLY A 391 -25.36 1.44 -6.19
CA GLY A 391 -24.20 2.16 -5.65
C GLY A 391 -24.58 3.51 -5.04
N PHE A 392 -25.40 4.32 -5.73
CA PHE A 392 -25.90 5.57 -5.15
C PHE A 392 -26.84 5.36 -3.96
N ARG A 393 -27.61 4.26 -3.94
CA ARG A 393 -28.42 3.86 -2.78
C ARG A 393 -27.55 3.50 -1.57
N ILE A 394 -26.47 2.74 -1.78
CA ILE A 394 -25.49 2.37 -0.74
C ILE A 394 -24.84 3.62 -0.15
N LEU A 395 -24.34 4.55 -0.99
CA LEU A 395 -23.77 5.81 -0.49
C LEU A 395 -24.79 6.67 0.26
N ALA A 396 -26.07 6.68 -0.15
CA ALA A 396 -27.12 7.42 0.56
C ALA A 396 -27.51 6.76 1.89
N ASP A 397 -27.47 5.43 1.97
CA ASP A 397 -27.68 4.67 3.19
C ASP A 397 -26.53 4.86 4.19
N TRP A 398 -25.27 4.90 3.73
CA TRP A 398 -24.14 5.30 4.55
C TRP A 398 -24.29 6.74 5.06
N ALA A 399 -24.73 7.67 4.19
CA ALA A 399 -24.91 9.07 4.52
C ALA A 399 -26.04 9.35 5.53
N HIS A 400 -27.17 8.62 5.49
CA HIS A 400 -28.32 8.96 6.33
C HIS A 400 -29.25 7.80 6.78
N GLN A 401 -28.90 6.53 6.57
CA GLN A 401 -29.76 5.39 6.94
C GLN A 401 -29.02 4.23 7.63
N GLN A 402 -27.87 4.47 8.28
CA GLN A 402 -27.26 3.47 9.18
C GLN A 402 -28.20 3.18 10.37
N VAL A 403 -28.40 1.91 10.71
CA VAL A 403 -29.40 1.49 11.71
C VAL A 403 -28.81 1.39 13.12
N PHE A 404 -27.53 1.02 13.24
CA PHE A 404 -26.86 0.70 14.51
C PHE A 404 -27.65 -0.34 15.32
N ASP A 405 -27.89 -1.52 14.74
CA ASP A 405 -28.53 -2.63 15.45
C ASP A 405 -27.67 -3.06 16.65
N SER A 406 -28.30 -3.27 17.80
CA SER A 406 -27.57 -3.51 19.06
C SER A 406 -26.83 -4.85 19.11
N LEU A 407 -27.22 -5.88 18.34
CA LEU A 407 -26.44 -7.12 18.25
C LEU A 407 -25.25 -6.98 17.31
N GLU A 408 -25.43 -6.28 16.18
CA GLU A 408 -24.33 -6.08 15.23
C GLU A 408 -23.27 -5.09 15.76
N VAL A 409 -23.66 -4.09 16.58
CA VAL A 409 -22.73 -3.24 17.34
C VAL A 409 -21.87 -4.07 18.31
N GLU A 410 -22.46 -5.01 19.06
CA GLU A 410 -21.69 -5.83 20.03
C GLU A 410 -20.76 -6.85 19.35
N LYS A 411 -21.11 -7.35 18.16
CA LYS A 411 -20.17 -8.14 17.34
C LYS A 411 -18.98 -7.31 16.87
N GLU A 412 -19.27 -6.16 16.26
CA GLU A 412 -18.25 -5.28 15.69
C GLU A 412 -17.36 -4.67 16.78
N ARG A 413 -17.85 -4.57 18.02
CA ARG A 413 -17.05 -4.25 19.22
C ARG A 413 -15.87 -5.21 19.37
N GLY A 414 -16.09 -6.52 19.19
CA GLY A 414 -15.01 -7.50 19.17
C GLY A 414 -14.03 -7.27 18.02
N VAL A 415 -14.53 -7.00 16.81
CA VAL A 415 -13.71 -6.78 15.61
C VAL A 415 -12.80 -5.55 15.75
N VAL A 416 -13.33 -4.42 16.24
CA VAL A 416 -12.56 -3.17 16.46
C VAL A 416 -11.54 -3.32 17.60
N ILE A 417 -11.88 -4.08 18.66
CA ILE A 417 -10.92 -4.40 19.73
C ILE A 417 -9.78 -5.30 19.20
N GLU A 418 -10.08 -6.25 18.32
CA GLU A 418 -9.05 -7.05 17.67
C GLU A 418 -8.20 -6.23 16.69
N GLU A 419 -8.75 -5.24 15.99
CA GLU A 419 -7.95 -4.31 15.19
C GLU A 419 -7.00 -3.48 16.06
N TRP A 420 -7.52 -2.87 17.13
CA TRP A 420 -6.73 -2.13 18.11
C TRP A 420 -5.57 -3.00 18.63
N ARG A 421 -5.86 -4.26 19.00
CA ARG A 421 -4.91 -5.25 19.49
C ARG A 421 -3.83 -5.57 18.45
N LEU A 422 -4.24 -5.85 17.22
CA LEU A 422 -3.31 -6.20 16.14
C LEU A 422 -2.43 -4.99 15.75
N GLY A 423 -2.93 -3.76 15.89
CA GLY A 423 -2.17 -2.52 15.74
C GLY A 423 -1.15 -2.19 16.84
N ARG A 424 -1.11 -2.94 17.96
CA ARG A 424 -0.13 -2.74 19.06
C ARG A 424 1.28 -3.27 18.74
N GLY A 425 2.27 -2.98 19.59
CA GLY A 425 3.68 -3.37 19.45
C GLY A 425 4.65 -2.20 19.63
N ALA A 426 5.97 -2.44 19.55
CA ALA A 426 7.03 -1.42 19.73
C ALA A 426 6.72 -0.05 19.10
N ALA A 427 6.42 -0.04 17.79
CA ALA A 427 6.17 1.20 17.05
C ALA A 427 4.90 1.93 17.52
N ALA A 428 3.92 1.22 18.09
CA ALA A 428 2.77 1.84 18.75
C ALA A 428 3.18 2.42 20.10
N ARG A 429 3.84 1.64 20.97
CA ARG A 429 4.24 2.08 22.32
C ARG A 429 5.19 3.29 22.30
N MET A 430 6.15 3.33 21.36
CA MET A 430 7.01 4.51 21.16
C MET A 430 6.24 5.73 20.65
N ARG A 431 5.37 5.55 19.65
CA ARG A 431 4.52 6.61 19.09
C ARG A 431 3.57 7.18 20.15
N ASP A 432 2.99 6.34 21.01
CA ASP A 432 2.06 6.76 22.05
C ASP A 432 2.75 7.66 23.10
N ARG A 433 4.07 7.50 23.33
CA ARG A 433 4.89 8.46 24.12
C ARG A 433 5.18 9.76 23.36
N GLN A 434 5.30 9.72 22.03
CA GLN A 434 5.73 10.87 21.20
C GLN A 434 4.60 11.80 20.75
N LEU A 435 3.41 11.28 20.46
CA LEU A 435 2.29 12.09 19.95
C LEU A 435 1.85 13.23 20.88
N PRO A 436 1.82 13.09 22.23
CA PRO A 436 1.52 14.20 23.14
C PRO A 436 2.46 15.41 22.97
N VAL A 437 3.76 15.15 22.73
CA VAL A 437 4.77 16.20 22.49
C VAL A 437 4.61 16.83 21.10
N LEU A 438 4.42 16.00 20.07
CA LEU A 438 4.26 16.44 18.68
C LEU A 438 3.03 17.34 18.50
N PHE A 439 1.89 16.88 19.01
CA PHE A 439 0.60 17.59 18.99
C PHE A 439 0.44 18.61 20.12
N GLY A 440 1.42 18.75 21.02
CA GLY A 440 1.50 19.80 22.03
C GLY A 440 0.28 19.89 22.97
N GLY A 441 -0.29 18.76 23.37
CA GLY A 441 -1.51 18.72 24.20
C GLY A 441 -2.79 19.22 23.51
N SER A 442 -2.81 19.35 22.18
CA SER A 442 -4.06 19.60 21.44
C SER A 442 -4.93 18.34 21.36
N ARG A 443 -6.22 18.51 21.01
CA ARG A 443 -7.20 17.44 20.87
C ARG A 443 -6.76 16.28 19.94
N TYR A 444 -5.85 16.52 19.00
CA TYR A 444 -5.24 15.46 18.16
C TYR A 444 -4.38 14.47 18.98
N ALA A 445 -3.83 14.87 20.13
CA ALA A 445 -3.14 13.96 21.05
C ALA A 445 -4.11 12.99 21.76
N GLU A 446 -5.35 13.43 21.98
CA GLU A 446 -6.36 12.72 22.79
C GLU A 446 -7.30 11.85 21.93
N ARG A 447 -7.48 12.23 20.66
CA ARG A 447 -8.45 11.67 19.71
C ARG A 447 -7.79 10.90 18.57
N LEU A 448 -6.97 9.92 18.91
CA LEU A 448 -6.44 8.97 17.91
C LEU A 448 -7.61 8.22 17.25
N PRO A 449 -7.67 8.03 15.91
CA PRO A 449 -8.82 7.43 15.24
C PRO A 449 -9.22 6.03 15.74
N ILE A 450 -8.24 5.21 16.14
CA ILE A 450 -8.47 3.87 16.72
C ILE A 450 -8.98 3.90 18.18
N GLY A 451 -9.20 5.09 18.74
CA GLY A 451 -9.86 5.28 20.04
C GLY A 451 -9.07 4.86 21.27
N ASP A 452 -9.81 4.74 22.37
CA ASP A 452 -9.35 4.24 23.66
C ASP A 452 -9.99 2.87 23.94
N ARG A 453 -9.18 1.84 24.20
CA ARG A 453 -9.66 0.47 24.43
C ARG A 453 -10.74 0.40 25.51
N ARG A 454 -10.62 1.18 26.59
CA ARG A 454 -11.58 1.13 27.72
C ARG A 454 -12.95 1.69 27.33
N LEU A 455 -12.97 2.67 26.43
CA LEU A 455 -14.21 3.23 25.88
C LEU A 455 -14.77 2.32 24.77
N LEU A 456 -13.92 1.75 23.91
CA LEU A 456 -14.34 0.72 22.95
C LEU A 456 -14.99 -0.50 23.63
N GLU A 457 -14.49 -0.91 24.80
CA GLU A 457 -15.06 -1.98 25.62
C GLU A 457 -16.39 -1.61 26.31
N THR A 458 -16.76 -0.32 26.43
CA THR A 458 -17.88 0.11 27.31
C THR A 458 -18.83 1.20 26.77
N PHE A 459 -18.62 1.75 25.57
CA PHE A 459 -19.43 2.87 25.08
C PHE A 459 -20.92 2.52 24.92
N SER A 460 -21.79 3.50 25.18
CA SER A 460 -23.24 3.37 25.03
C SER A 460 -23.69 3.55 23.57
N HIS A 461 -24.72 2.83 23.14
CA HIS A 461 -25.18 2.89 21.74
C HIS A 461 -25.74 4.27 21.35
N GLU A 462 -26.13 5.12 22.32
CA GLU A 462 -26.49 6.51 22.05
C GLU A 462 -25.26 7.42 21.86
N ALA A 463 -24.10 7.12 22.45
CA ALA A 463 -22.87 7.86 22.15
C ALA A 463 -22.47 7.68 20.66
N LEU A 464 -22.63 6.47 20.13
CA LEU A 464 -22.43 6.13 18.73
C LEU A 464 -23.44 6.82 17.81
N ARG A 465 -24.75 6.67 18.10
CA ARG A 465 -25.83 7.33 17.32
C ARG A 465 -25.78 8.85 17.39
N ARG A 466 -25.29 9.43 18.50
CA ARG A 466 -25.02 10.87 18.62
C ARG A 466 -23.90 11.31 17.67
N PHE A 467 -22.80 10.58 17.57
CA PHE A 467 -21.73 10.93 16.62
C PHE A 467 -22.27 10.94 15.18
N TYR A 468 -23.04 9.93 14.80
CA TYR A 468 -23.70 9.91 13.49
C TYR A 468 -24.64 11.10 13.31
N ARG A 469 -25.60 11.31 14.22
CA ARG A 469 -26.58 12.42 14.15
C ARG A 469 -25.94 13.81 14.07
N ASP A 470 -24.89 14.05 14.85
CA ASP A 470 -24.28 15.38 14.96
C ASP A 470 -23.45 15.74 13.71
N TRP A 471 -22.84 14.73 13.05
CA TRP A 471 -21.81 14.93 12.02
C TRP A 471 -22.12 14.35 10.63
N TYR A 472 -22.96 13.32 10.52
CA TYR A 472 -23.38 12.74 9.23
C TYR A 472 -24.56 13.52 8.66
N ARG A 473 -24.24 14.68 8.08
CA ARG A 473 -25.20 15.67 7.59
C ARG A 473 -24.76 16.31 6.26
N PRO A 474 -25.72 16.69 5.38
CA PRO A 474 -25.44 17.22 4.05
C PRO A 474 -24.36 18.31 3.96
N ASP A 475 -24.35 19.31 4.85
CA ASP A 475 -23.40 20.43 4.82
C ASP A 475 -21.93 20.02 5.03
N LEU A 476 -21.69 18.83 5.60
CA LEU A 476 -20.35 18.26 5.80
C LEU A 476 -20.02 17.16 4.77
N MET A 477 -20.85 16.95 3.75
CA MET A 477 -20.74 15.81 2.82
C MET A 477 -20.44 16.21 1.37
N ALA A 478 -19.71 15.31 0.69
CA ALA A 478 -19.65 15.29 -0.77
C ALA A 478 -19.85 13.88 -1.34
N VAL A 479 -20.56 13.80 -2.47
CA VAL A 479 -20.66 12.59 -3.30
C VAL A 479 -19.81 12.78 -4.55
N ILE A 480 -18.86 11.86 -4.77
CA ILE A 480 -17.97 11.86 -5.93
C ILE A 480 -18.34 10.65 -6.80
N ALA A 481 -18.48 10.86 -8.10
CA ALA A 481 -18.68 9.82 -9.09
C ALA A 481 -17.74 10.04 -10.27
N VAL A 482 -16.90 9.04 -10.58
CA VAL A 482 -15.99 9.06 -11.74
C VAL A 482 -16.09 7.73 -12.48
N GLY A 483 -16.38 7.74 -13.78
CA GLY A 483 -16.45 6.47 -14.52
C GLY A 483 -17.15 6.52 -15.88
N ASP A 484 -17.40 5.32 -16.41
CA ASP A 484 -17.96 5.07 -17.73
C ASP A 484 -19.49 5.03 -17.64
N PHE A 485 -20.09 6.23 -17.59
CA PHE A 485 -21.54 6.45 -17.43
C PHE A 485 -22.02 7.71 -18.17
N ASP A 486 -23.34 7.90 -18.27
CA ASP A 486 -23.92 9.20 -18.62
C ASP A 486 -23.96 10.15 -17.40
N ALA A 487 -23.49 11.38 -17.58
CA ALA A 487 -23.38 12.36 -16.50
C ALA A 487 -24.74 12.89 -16.02
N MET A 488 -25.72 13.04 -16.92
CA MET A 488 -27.05 13.55 -16.56
C MET A 488 -27.84 12.51 -15.76
N HIS A 489 -27.72 11.23 -16.12
CA HIS A 489 -28.26 10.12 -15.35
C HIS A 489 -27.64 10.04 -13.95
N VAL A 490 -26.32 10.17 -13.83
CA VAL A 490 -25.64 10.22 -12.52
C VAL A 490 -26.08 11.44 -11.70
N GLU A 491 -26.22 12.62 -12.31
CA GLU A 491 -26.75 13.80 -11.59
C GLU A 491 -28.20 13.58 -11.13
N ALA A 492 -29.04 12.94 -11.95
CA ALA A 492 -30.40 12.57 -11.58
C ALA A 492 -30.44 11.55 -10.43
N LEU A 493 -29.53 10.57 -10.40
CA LEU A 493 -29.38 9.64 -9.28
C LEU A 493 -28.94 10.37 -8.00
N ILE A 494 -27.96 11.26 -8.08
CA ILE A 494 -27.50 12.08 -6.94
C ILE A 494 -28.65 12.95 -6.41
N ARG A 495 -29.42 13.60 -7.29
CA ARG A 495 -30.59 14.39 -6.89
C ARG A 495 -31.67 13.50 -6.24
N ARG A 496 -31.99 12.35 -6.84
CA ARG A 496 -33.01 11.39 -6.34
C ARG A 496 -32.66 10.82 -4.96
N TYR A 497 -31.40 10.46 -4.73
CA TYR A 497 -30.99 9.79 -3.48
C TYR A 497 -30.55 10.76 -2.37
N PHE A 498 -29.96 11.91 -2.70
CA PHE A 498 -29.34 12.79 -1.69
C PHE A 498 -30.08 14.10 -1.44
N ALA A 499 -30.91 14.60 -2.37
CA ALA A 499 -31.68 15.83 -2.12
C ALA A 499 -32.83 15.61 -1.11
N ALA A 500 -33.27 14.36 -0.94
CA ALA A 500 -34.27 13.98 0.06
C ALA A 500 -33.70 13.87 1.50
N ILE A 501 -32.38 13.91 1.67
CA ILE A 501 -31.75 13.94 3.00
C ILE A 501 -32.07 15.32 3.64
N PRO A 502 -32.71 15.39 4.81
CA PRO A 502 -33.02 16.66 5.44
C PRO A 502 -31.74 17.46 5.77
N PRO A 503 -31.71 18.79 5.54
CA PRO A 503 -30.68 19.63 6.11
C PRO A 503 -30.77 19.57 7.65
N ALA A 504 -29.62 19.58 8.32
CA ALA A 504 -29.57 19.51 9.77
C ALA A 504 -30.25 20.74 10.40
N ARG A 505 -31.15 20.49 11.36
CA ARG A 505 -31.84 21.55 12.11
C ARG A 505 -30.98 21.95 13.30
N SER A 506 -30.63 23.23 13.40
CA SER A 506 -29.70 23.77 14.41
C SER A 506 -28.39 22.95 14.49
N PRO A 507 -27.64 22.84 13.38
CA PRO A 507 -26.48 21.95 13.30
C PRO A 507 -25.42 22.29 14.35
N ARG A 508 -24.89 21.26 15.01
CA ARG A 508 -23.75 21.40 15.93
C ARG A 508 -22.59 22.09 15.19
N PRO A 509 -22.03 23.22 15.68
CA PRO A 509 -20.90 23.86 15.04
C PRO A 509 -19.74 22.87 14.85
N ARG A 510 -19.08 22.88 13.69
CA ARG A 510 -17.91 22.04 13.41
C ARG A 510 -16.63 22.84 13.74
N PRO A 511 -16.05 22.71 14.95
CA PRO A 511 -14.82 23.42 15.31
C PRO A 511 -13.64 23.02 14.42
N VAL A 512 -12.64 23.89 14.38
CA VAL A 512 -11.31 23.62 13.81
C VAL A 512 -10.30 23.70 14.94
N TYR A 513 -9.83 22.54 15.40
CA TYR A 513 -8.81 22.45 16.42
C TYR A 513 -7.42 22.73 15.83
N ARG A 514 -6.57 23.43 16.58
CA ARG A 514 -5.19 23.75 16.22
C ARG A 514 -4.20 23.06 17.15
N ILE A 515 -3.02 22.75 16.64
CA ILE A 515 -1.84 22.44 17.47
C ILE A 515 -1.28 23.77 18.01
N PRO A 516 -1.05 23.93 19.33
CA PRO A 516 -0.33 25.08 19.86
C PRO A 516 1.07 25.21 19.26
N GLU A 517 1.41 26.42 18.84
CA GLU A 517 2.78 26.78 18.51
C GLU A 517 3.65 26.88 19.77
N HIS A 518 4.96 26.76 19.59
CA HIS A 518 5.94 26.92 20.65
C HIS A 518 7.22 27.58 20.11
N ALA A 519 7.99 28.23 21.01
CA ALA A 519 9.18 28.98 20.63
C ALA A 519 10.44 28.10 20.66
N GLU A 520 10.49 27.18 21.60
CA GLU A 520 11.55 26.22 21.85
C GLU A 520 11.52 25.04 20.86
N THR A 521 12.67 24.38 20.70
CA THR A 521 12.72 23.02 20.15
C THR A 521 12.36 22.04 21.25
N ARG A 522 11.44 21.12 20.98
CA ARG A 522 11.04 20.05 21.91
C ARG A 522 11.61 18.71 21.45
N VAL A 523 12.14 17.90 22.35
CA VAL A 523 12.57 16.54 22.04
C VAL A 523 11.61 15.50 22.65
N ALA A 524 11.41 14.38 21.96
CA ALA A 524 10.72 13.20 22.48
C ALA A 524 11.48 11.92 22.11
N ILE A 525 12.31 11.46 23.05
CA ILE A 525 13.03 10.19 22.97
C ILE A 525 12.08 9.06 23.41
N ALA A 526 11.98 8.02 22.60
CA ALA A 526 11.25 6.80 22.92
C ALA A 526 12.13 5.57 22.69
N THR A 527 12.21 4.73 23.72
CA THR A 527 12.89 3.43 23.70
C THR A 527 11.86 2.31 23.79
N ASP A 528 12.16 1.17 23.17
CA ASP A 528 11.35 -0.04 23.34
C ASP A 528 12.17 -1.33 23.09
N PRO A 529 12.02 -2.40 23.91
CA PRO A 529 12.83 -3.62 23.80
C PRO A 529 12.49 -4.51 22.59
N GLU A 530 11.35 -4.30 21.93
CA GLU A 530 10.98 -4.97 20.66
C GLU A 530 11.35 -4.13 19.42
N ALA A 531 11.86 -2.89 19.58
CA ALA A 531 12.14 -2.00 18.44
C ALA A 531 13.32 -2.51 17.59
N THR A 532 13.11 -2.58 16.27
CA THR A 532 14.04 -3.21 15.32
C THR A 532 15.07 -2.27 14.70
N GLY A 533 15.27 -1.08 15.24
CA GLY A 533 16.26 -0.13 14.75
C GLY A 533 16.10 1.28 15.30
N SER A 534 17.13 2.09 15.09
CA SER A 534 17.23 3.46 15.59
C SER A 534 16.82 4.49 14.51
N ALA A 535 16.15 5.57 14.88
CA ALA A 535 15.69 6.61 13.94
C ALA A 535 15.54 7.99 14.59
N VAL A 536 15.68 9.04 13.78
CA VAL A 536 15.45 10.44 14.17
C VAL A 536 14.60 11.17 13.13
N ALA A 537 13.72 12.06 13.58
CA ALA A 537 12.86 12.88 12.72
C ALA A 537 12.67 14.28 13.30
N ILE A 538 12.80 15.32 12.47
CA ILE A 538 12.60 16.72 12.82
C ILE A 538 11.35 17.24 12.10
N TYR A 539 10.34 17.62 12.88
CA TYR A 539 9.10 18.22 12.41
C TYR A 539 9.16 19.73 12.61
N TYR A 540 9.25 20.48 11.52
CA TYR A 540 9.08 21.93 11.50
C TYR A 540 7.59 22.20 11.21
N LYS A 541 6.80 22.48 12.25
CA LYS A 541 5.35 22.72 12.10
C LYS A 541 5.10 24.10 11.51
N GLN A 542 4.29 24.12 10.45
CA GLN A 542 4.02 25.28 9.60
C GLN A 542 2.52 25.62 9.60
N PRO A 543 2.16 26.90 9.38
CA PRO A 543 0.78 27.28 9.12
C PRO A 543 0.27 26.63 7.82
N VAL A 544 -1.05 26.43 7.73
CA VAL A 544 -1.70 26.03 6.49
C VAL A 544 -1.62 27.16 5.48
N ARG A 545 -1.22 26.83 4.26
CA ARG A 545 -1.11 27.76 3.13
C ARG A 545 -2.20 27.41 2.13
N GLU A 546 -2.93 28.42 1.69
CA GLU A 546 -3.92 28.27 0.63
C GLU A 546 -3.22 28.19 -0.72
N ARG A 547 -3.53 27.17 -1.53
CA ARG A 547 -2.92 26.96 -2.85
C ARG A 547 -3.90 27.33 -3.96
N ARG A 548 -4.56 28.48 -3.87
CA ARG A 548 -5.75 28.81 -4.69
C ARG A 548 -5.46 29.58 -5.97
N ASP A 549 -4.31 30.24 -6.08
CA ASP A 549 -3.94 31.12 -7.19
C ASP A 549 -2.68 30.64 -7.96
N PRO A 550 -2.46 31.13 -9.20
CA PRO A 550 -1.27 30.84 -10.00
C PRO A 550 0.09 31.11 -9.34
N ALA A 551 0.21 32.07 -8.42
CA ALA A 551 1.47 32.32 -7.71
C ALA A 551 1.73 31.22 -6.67
N ALA A 552 0.70 30.77 -5.96
CA ALA A 552 0.76 29.61 -5.08
C ALA A 552 1.05 28.30 -5.85
N TYR A 553 0.62 28.17 -7.11
CA TYR A 553 1.04 27.05 -7.98
C TYR A 553 2.52 27.14 -8.38
N ARG A 554 3.02 28.33 -8.76
CA ARG A 554 4.48 28.54 -8.98
C ARG A 554 5.26 28.14 -7.72
N GLN A 555 4.80 28.57 -6.54
CA GLN A 555 5.42 28.25 -5.27
C GLN A 555 5.39 26.72 -4.98
N ALA A 556 4.31 26.02 -5.31
CA ALA A 556 4.25 24.56 -5.19
C ALA A 556 5.24 23.84 -6.13
N LEU A 557 5.53 24.39 -7.33
CA LEU A 557 6.61 23.88 -8.19
C LEU A 557 7.98 24.11 -7.57
N VAL A 558 8.27 25.32 -7.07
CA VAL A 558 9.52 25.67 -6.36
C VAL A 558 9.77 24.71 -5.19
N GLU A 559 8.74 24.41 -4.40
CA GLU A 559 8.80 23.50 -3.24
C GLU A 559 9.00 22.03 -3.64
N ARG A 560 8.48 21.62 -4.80
CA ARG A 560 8.71 20.27 -5.36
C ARG A 560 10.14 20.12 -5.89
N LEU A 561 10.68 21.16 -6.55
CA LEU A 561 12.08 21.21 -6.99
C LEU A 561 13.04 21.14 -5.78
N TYR A 562 12.79 21.94 -4.74
CA TYR A 562 13.55 21.93 -3.49
C TYR A 562 13.65 20.52 -2.88
N ASN A 563 12.51 19.86 -2.65
CA ASN A 563 12.50 18.54 -2.02
C ASN A 563 13.18 17.49 -2.90
N ALA A 564 13.02 17.52 -4.22
CA ALA A 564 13.65 16.56 -5.12
C ALA A 564 15.19 16.68 -5.08
N MET A 565 15.74 17.89 -5.21
CA MET A 565 17.20 18.10 -5.14
C MET A 565 17.75 17.76 -3.74
N PHE A 566 17.06 18.15 -2.66
CA PHE A 566 17.50 17.82 -1.30
C PHE A 566 17.53 16.31 -1.05
N ASN A 567 16.50 15.57 -1.49
CA ASN A 567 16.48 14.12 -1.38
C ASN A 567 17.57 13.46 -2.24
N GLN A 568 17.94 14.02 -3.41
CA GLN A 568 19.05 13.51 -4.19
C GLN A 568 20.38 13.65 -3.44
N ARG A 569 20.65 14.79 -2.79
CA ARG A 569 21.84 14.95 -1.93
C ARG A 569 21.83 13.97 -0.75
N LEU A 570 20.70 13.79 -0.07
CA LEU A 570 20.58 12.79 1.00
C LEU A 570 20.81 11.36 0.46
N PHE A 571 20.35 11.04 -0.75
CA PHE A 571 20.64 9.76 -1.39
C PHE A 571 22.14 9.57 -1.63
N GLU A 572 22.85 10.60 -2.13
CA GLU A 572 24.31 10.57 -2.33
C GLU A 572 25.07 10.30 -1.02
N LEU A 573 24.63 10.86 0.11
CA LEU A 573 25.19 10.54 1.44
C LEU A 573 25.06 9.03 1.78
N THR A 574 24.03 8.33 1.28
CA THR A 574 23.89 6.87 1.48
C THR A 574 24.84 6.01 0.64
N GLN A 575 25.56 6.60 -0.33
CA GLN A 575 26.51 5.89 -1.20
C GLN A 575 27.96 5.95 -0.67
N GLN A 576 28.22 6.73 0.38
CA GLN A 576 29.53 6.81 1.03
C GLN A 576 29.88 5.49 1.73
N PRO A 577 31.17 5.08 1.83
CA PRO A 577 31.58 3.80 2.45
C PRO A 577 31.06 3.59 3.88
N GLN A 578 30.96 4.67 4.65
CA GLN A 578 30.36 4.70 5.98
C GLN A 578 29.19 5.69 5.95
N PRO A 579 28.00 5.31 5.45
CA PRO A 579 26.89 6.25 5.32
C PRO A 579 26.46 6.76 6.72
N PRO A 580 26.01 8.02 6.86
CA PRO A 580 25.54 8.55 8.14
C PRO A 580 24.19 7.96 8.57
N PHE A 581 23.41 7.45 7.60
CA PHE A 581 22.10 6.84 7.81
C PHE A 581 21.82 5.70 6.81
N ILE A 582 20.95 4.77 7.18
CA ILE A 582 20.47 3.65 6.34
C ILE A 582 19.54 4.18 5.23
N LEU A 583 18.75 5.19 5.57
CA LEU A 583 17.87 5.95 4.71
C LEU A 583 17.72 7.35 5.35
N GLY A 584 17.73 8.40 4.54
CA GLY A 584 17.36 9.76 4.95
C GLY A 584 16.43 10.35 3.91
N SER A 585 15.48 11.19 4.33
CA SER A 585 14.59 11.90 3.41
C SER A 585 14.11 13.25 3.94
N SER A 586 13.69 14.12 3.02
CA SER A 586 12.92 15.33 3.31
C SER A 586 11.56 15.31 2.62
N GLY A 587 10.59 16.05 3.16
CA GLY A 587 9.29 16.24 2.51
C GLY A 587 8.46 17.33 3.18
N GLN A 588 7.53 17.92 2.42
CA GLN A 588 6.60 18.93 2.92
C GLN A 588 5.16 18.59 2.56
N GLY A 589 4.21 18.85 3.47
CA GLY A 589 2.78 18.71 3.16
C GLY A 589 1.85 18.97 4.34
N ARG A 590 0.54 18.79 4.08
CA ARG A 590 -0.53 18.83 5.09
C ARG A 590 -0.31 17.71 6.12
N PHE A 591 -0.24 18.06 7.40
CA PHE A 591 -0.06 17.10 8.50
C PHE A 591 -1.39 16.75 9.19
N ILE A 592 -2.21 17.78 9.40
CA ILE A 592 -3.60 17.75 9.89
C ILE A 592 -4.37 18.88 9.18
N ARG A 593 -5.70 18.98 9.31
CA ARG A 593 -6.48 20.06 8.64
C ARG A 593 -5.98 21.47 8.97
N SER A 594 -5.39 21.68 10.16
CA SER A 594 -4.94 23.01 10.62
C SER A 594 -3.41 23.27 10.57
N SER A 595 -2.58 22.34 10.07
CA SER A 595 -1.13 22.53 10.06
C SER A 595 -0.45 21.76 8.91
N GLU A 596 0.58 22.39 8.33
CA GLU A 596 1.56 21.74 7.46
C GLU A 596 2.81 21.35 8.27
N VAL A 597 3.62 20.43 7.76
CA VAL A 597 4.98 20.20 8.27
C VAL A 597 5.97 20.18 7.12
N TYR A 598 7.16 20.74 7.36
CA TYR A 598 8.37 20.24 6.72
C TYR A 598 9.00 19.19 7.64
N LEU A 599 9.37 18.05 7.07
CA LEU A 599 9.90 16.89 7.78
C LEU A 599 11.28 16.56 7.23
N LEU A 600 12.27 16.48 8.12
CA LEU A 600 13.55 15.79 7.89
C LEU A 600 13.54 14.48 8.68
N ASN A 601 13.97 13.36 8.10
CA ASN A 601 14.12 12.12 8.87
C ASN A 601 15.29 11.24 8.40
N ALA A 602 15.74 10.37 9.31
CA ALA A 602 16.71 9.33 9.02
C ALA A 602 16.43 8.06 9.85
N ALA A 603 16.54 6.90 9.20
CA ALA A 603 16.75 5.62 9.86
C ALA A 603 18.26 5.37 9.96
N VAL A 604 18.77 5.10 11.16
CA VAL A 604 20.21 5.05 11.46
C VAL A 604 20.62 3.69 12.03
N GLN A 605 21.93 3.46 12.10
CA GLN A 605 22.47 2.36 12.91
C GLN A 605 22.28 2.67 14.40
N ASP A 606 22.36 1.65 15.26
CA ASP A 606 22.38 1.85 16.72
C ASP A 606 23.57 2.72 17.13
N GLY A 607 23.36 3.64 18.08
CA GLY A 607 24.32 4.71 18.41
C GLY A 607 24.45 5.82 17.34
N GLY A 608 23.98 5.59 16.11
CA GLY A 608 24.08 6.53 14.98
C GLY A 608 23.14 7.73 15.00
N ILE A 609 22.37 7.93 16.09
CA ILE A 609 21.29 8.94 16.16
C ILE A 609 21.84 10.36 16.02
N LEU A 610 22.86 10.73 16.80
CA LEU A 610 23.47 12.07 16.72
C LEU A 610 24.15 12.28 15.36
N ARG A 611 24.86 11.27 14.83
CA ARG A 611 25.54 11.33 13.52
C ARG A 611 24.56 11.46 12.34
N GLY A 612 23.40 10.81 12.41
CA GLY A 612 22.35 10.93 11.40
C GLY A 612 21.64 12.28 11.47
N LEU A 613 21.38 12.78 12.69
CA LEU A 613 20.85 14.12 12.94
C LEU A 613 21.82 15.20 12.42
N GLU A 614 23.10 15.08 12.75
CA GLU A 614 24.18 15.95 12.29
C GLU A 614 24.27 15.97 10.76
N ALA A 615 24.18 14.82 10.08
CA ALA A 615 24.22 14.76 8.63
C ALA A 615 22.99 15.41 7.96
N LEU A 616 21.78 15.18 8.49
CA LEU A 616 20.56 15.85 8.00
C LEU A 616 20.65 17.37 8.15
N LEU A 617 21.09 17.83 9.33
CA LEU A 617 21.24 19.25 9.63
C LEU A 617 22.39 19.88 8.86
N THR A 618 23.50 19.17 8.66
CA THR A 618 24.66 19.66 7.88
C THR A 618 24.27 19.93 6.44
N GLU A 619 23.47 19.07 5.80
CA GLU A 619 23.03 19.33 4.42
C GLU A 619 21.95 20.41 4.36
N ALA A 620 21.04 20.47 5.35
CA ALA A 620 20.08 21.56 5.47
C ALA A 620 20.77 22.93 5.64
N GLU A 621 21.79 23.00 6.48
CA GLU A 621 22.63 24.18 6.73
C GLU A 621 23.52 24.51 5.52
N ARG A 622 24.02 23.50 4.79
CA ARG A 622 24.75 23.71 3.53
C ARG A 622 23.87 24.41 2.50
N VAL A 623 22.62 23.98 2.34
CA VAL A 623 21.65 24.62 1.43
C VAL A 623 21.26 26.02 1.95
N LEU A 624 21.09 26.23 3.26
CA LEU A 624 20.85 27.57 3.82
C LEU A 624 21.96 28.59 3.49
N ARG A 625 23.23 28.15 3.48
CA ARG A 625 24.41 29.01 3.27
C ARG A 625 24.85 29.14 1.81
N PHE A 626 24.73 28.08 1.03
CA PHE A 626 25.34 27.96 -0.30
C PHE A 626 24.37 27.55 -1.42
N GLY A 627 23.13 27.20 -1.07
CA GLY A 627 22.09 26.84 -2.04
C GLY A 627 22.27 25.53 -2.78
N PHE A 628 21.53 25.41 -3.89
CA PHE A 628 21.70 24.38 -4.91
C PHE A 628 22.70 24.82 -6.01
N THR A 629 23.01 23.94 -6.96
CA THR A 629 23.66 24.35 -8.22
C THR A 629 22.63 24.50 -9.33
N GLU A 630 22.94 25.33 -10.34
CA GLU A 630 22.10 25.44 -11.54
C GLU A 630 21.96 24.08 -12.26
N SER A 631 22.97 23.20 -12.18
CA SER A 631 22.93 21.85 -12.77
C SER A 631 21.98 20.88 -12.04
N GLU A 632 21.85 20.99 -10.71
CA GLU A 632 20.81 20.29 -9.95
C GLU A 632 19.43 20.82 -10.38
N LEU A 633 19.26 22.14 -10.39
CA LEU A 633 17.98 22.80 -10.69
C LEU A 633 17.49 22.48 -12.10
N ASP A 634 18.34 22.60 -13.12
CA ASP A 634 17.98 22.35 -14.50
C ASP A 634 17.71 20.87 -14.80
N ARG A 635 18.41 19.95 -14.12
CA ARG A 635 18.10 18.52 -14.20
C ARG A 635 16.71 18.25 -13.60
N THR A 636 16.45 18.75 -12.40
CA THR A 636 15.17 18.49 -11.71
C THR A 636 13.98 19.27 -12.31
N LYS A 637 14.20 20.39 -13.00
CA LYS A 637 13.21 21.00 -13.90
C LYS A 637 12.82 20.05 -15.05
N ARG A 638 13.78 19.35 -15.68
CA ARG A 638 13.51 18.38 -16.76
C ARG A 638 12.77 17.14 -16.25
N GLU A 639 13.26 16.54 -15.17
CA GLU A 639 12.60 15.43 -14.44
C GLU A 639 11.11 15.76 -14.14
N LEU A 640 10.86 16.96 -13.62
CA LEU A 640 9.52 17.43 -13.25
C LEU A 640 8.64 17.70 -14.47
N LEU A 641 9.12 18.48 -15.44
CA LEU A 641 8.36 18.87 -16.63
C LEU A 641 7.80 17.65 -17.35
N ARG A 642 8.64 16.63 -17.59
CA ARG A 642 8.19 15.48 -18.36
C ARG A 642 7.51 14.40 -17.53
N GLY A 643 7.67 14.37 -16.21
CA GLY A 643 6.71 13.69 -15.33
C GLY A 643 5.26 14.20 -15.52
N LEU A 644 5.09 15.46 -15.96
CA LEU A 644 3.79 16.01 -16.34
C LEU A 644 3.43 15.71 -17.81
N GLU A 645 4.41 15.69 -18.73
CA GLU A 645 4.18 15.15 -20.09
C GLU A 645 3.75 13.65 -20.04
N GLN A 646 4.21 12.84 -19.08
CA GLN A 646 3.74 11.46 -18.88
C GLN A 646 2.25 11.43 -18.57
N ALA A 647 1.85 12.08 -17.47
CA ALA A 647 0.46 12.11 -17.06
C ALA A 647 -0.42 12.80 -18.13
N TYR A 648 0.14 13.68 -18.97
CA TYR A 648 -0.56 14.25 -20.11
C TYR A 648 -0.71 13.27 -21.29
N ALA A 649 0.32 12.47 -21.61
CA ALA A 649 0.21 11.40 -22.61
C ALA A 649 -0.82 10.34 -22.18
N GLU A 650 -0.76 9.92 -20.90
CA GLU A 650 -1.67 8.97 -20.28
C GLU A 650 -3.02 9.57 -19.83
N ARG A 651 -3.34 10.82 -20.18
CA ARG A 651 -4.51 11.54 -19.62
C ARG A 651 -5.86 10.89 -19.95
N GLU A 652 -5.98 10.24 -21.11
CA GLU A 652 -7.19 9.49 -21.51
C GLU A 652 -7.09 8.00 -21.14
N LYS A 653 -5.97 7.60 -20.49
CA LYS A 653 -5.68 6.28 -19.91
C LYS A 653 -5.47 6.35 -18.38
N THR A 654 -5.95 7.41 -17.74
CA THR A 654 -5.87 7.62 -16.30
C THR A 654 -7.08 6.98 -15.63
N GLU A 655 -6.82 6.10 -14.66
CA GLU A 655 -7.85 5.37 -13.92
C GLU A 655 -8.75 6.30 -13.09
N SER A 656 -10.01 5.90 -12.89
CA SER A 656 -11.04 6.73 -12.26
C SER A 656 -10.77 7.05 -10.77
N ASP A 657 -10.03 6.20 -10.06
CA ASP A 657 -9.67 6.39 -8.65
C ASP A 657 -8.73 7.59 -8.42
N VAL A 658 -7.84 7.87 -9.38
CA VAL A 658 -6.89 8.99 -9.35
C VAL A 658 -7.62 10.32 -9.38
N TYR A 659 -8.66 10.42 -10.21
CA TYR A 659 -9.52 11.60 -10.27
C TYR A 659 -10.39 11.73 -9.02
N ALA A 660 -11.01 10.63 -8.58
CA ALA A 660 -11.82 10.64 -7.36
C ALA A 660 -11.00 11.08 -6.13
N ALA A 661 -9.73 10.65 -6.01
CA ALA A 661 -8.82 11.07 -4.94
C ALA A 661 -8.51 12.58 -4.98
N ARG A 662 -8.36 13.17 -6.17
CA ARG A 662 -8.20 14.62 -6.33
C ARG A 662 -9.47 15.38 -5.87
N TYR A 663 -10.67 14.86 -6.13
CA TYR A 663 -11.92 15.51 -5.69
C TYR A 663 -12.18 15.36 -4.18
N VAL A 664 -11.72 14.27 -3.55
CA VAL A 664 -11.67 14.12 -2.09
C VAL A 664 -10.86 15.26 -1.47
N GLN A 665 -9.62 15.48 -1.94
CA GLN A 665 -8.75 16.55 -1.40
C GLN A 665 -9.25 17.97 -1.72
N HIS A 666 -9.83 18.19 -2.91
CA HIS A 666 -10.47 19.46 -3.27
C HIS A 666 -11.63 19.80 -2.32
N PHE A 667 -12.51 18.85 -2.00
CA PHE A 667 -13.60 19.08 -1.04
C PHE A 667 -13.11 19.35 0.38
N LEU A 668 -12.15 18.55 0.86
CA LEU A 668 -11.74 18.53 2.27
C LEU A 668 -10.67 19.57 2.64
N THR A 669 -9.87 20.02 1.68
CA THR A 669 -8.76 20.97 1.93
C THR A 669 -8.73 22.18 0.98
N GLY A 670 -9.53 22.18 -0.09
CA GLY A 670 -9.46 23.20 -1.14
C GLY A 670 -8.22 23.11 -2.02
N GLU A 671 -7.55 21.95 -2.08
CA GLU A 671 -6.45 21.70 -3.03
C GLU A 671 -7.00 21.69 -4.47
N PRO A 672 -6.43 22.47 -5.42
CA PRO A 672 -6.98 22.56 -6.77
C PRO A 672 -6.90 21.24 -7.54
N ALA A 673 -7.91 20.98 -8.36
CA ALA A 673 -7.94 19.87 -9.31
C ALA A 673 -8.20 20.35 -10.76
N PRO A 674 -7.31 21.18 -11.34
CA PRO A 674 -7.48 21.77 -12.69
C PRO A 674 -7.25 20.77 -13.83
N GLY A 675 -6.69 19.59 -13.53
CA GLY A 675 -6.39 18.55 -14.51
C GLY A 675 -5.04 18.72 -15.18
N ILE A 676 -4.52 17.61 -15.71
CA ILE A 676 -3.13 17.53 -16.17
C ILE A 676 -2.80 18.41 -17.38
N ALA A 677 -3.79 18.76 -18.20
CA ALA A 677 -3.61 19.70 -19.31
C ALA A 677 -3.21 21.10 -18.81
N PHE A 678 -3.87 21.57 -17.73
CA PHE A 678 -3.52 22.83 -17.09
C PHE A 678 -2.18 22.70 -16.32
N GLU A 679 -1.98 21.62 -15.57
CA GLU A 679 -0.71 21.40 -14.83
C GLU A 679 0.52 21.39 -15.75
N LEU A 680 0.46 20.71 -16.92
CA LEU A 680 1.53 20.74 -17.91
C LEU A 680 1.71 22.15 -18.52
N GLN A 681 0.63 22.83 -18.92
CA GLN A 681 0.70 24.17 -19.49
C GLN A 681 1.30 25.18 -18.48
N GLN A 682 0.90 25.11 -17.22
CA GLN A 682 1.46 25.97 -16.16
C GLN A 682 2.91 25.62 -15.87
N ALA A 683 3.30 24.34 -15.83
CA ALA A 683 4.70 23.95 -15.68
C ALA A 683 5.58 24.45 -16.84
N GLN A 684 5.13 24.30 -18.09
CA GLN A 684 5.80 24.86 -19.27
C GLN A 684 5.95 26.38 -19.20
N ARG A 685 4.94 27.10 -18.69
CA ARG A 685 4.96 28.56 -18.50
C ARG A 685 5.83 29.01 -17.33
N LEU A 686 5.85 28.27 -16.21
CA LEU A 686 6.38 28.73 -14.92
C LEU A 686 7.75 28.15 -14.57
N LEU A 687 8.09 26.90 -14.96
CA LEU A 687 9.41 26.32 -14.69
C LEU A 687 10.57 27.16 -15.26
N PRO A 688 10.48 27.78 -16.46
CA PRO A 688 11.50 28.71 -16.96
C PRO A 688 11.62 30.01 -16.15
N THR A 689 10.60 30.35 -15.35
CA THR A 689 10.63 31.54 -14.47
C THR A 689 11.24 31.27 -13.11
N ILE A 690 11.45 29.99 -12.74
CA ILE A 690 12.03 29.60 -11.46
C ILE A 690 13.55 29.59 -11.57
N ARG A 691 14.18 30.39 -10.72
CA ARG A 691 15.64 30.51 -10.61
C ARG A 691 16.13 29.86 -9.32
N LEU A 692 17.46 29.81 -9.18
CA LEU A 692 18.11 29.27 -7.99
C LEU A 692 17.69 30.00 -6.71
N GLU A 693 17.54 31.34 -6.76
CA GLU A 693 17.21 32.15 -5.59
C GLU A 693 15.80 31.89 -5.05
N ASP A 694 14.86 31.48 -5.91
CA ASP A 694 13.51 31.05 -5.50
C ASP A 694 13.58 29.78 -4.65
N VAL A 695 14.39 28.80 -5.08
CA VAL A 695 14.45 27.49 -4.45
C VAL A 695 15.30 27.53 -3.18
N ASP A 696 16.39 28.30 -3.17
CA ASP A 696 17.18 28.57 -1.96
C ASP A 696 16.39 29.35 -0.90
N ALA A 697 15.37 30.13 -1.30
CA ALA A 697 14.48 30.79 -0.35
C ALA A 697 13.59 29.82 0.43
N VAL A 698 13.28 28.64 -0.13
CA VAL A 698 12.50 27.58 0.56
C VAL A 698 13.23 27.11 1.81
N ALA A 699 14.56 26.94 1.75
CA ALA A 699 15.37 26.58 2.91
C ALA A 699 15.16 27.56 4.08
N ARG A 700 15.27 28.86 3.79
CA ARG A 700 15.11 29.95 4.76
C ARG A 700 13.68 30.05 5.31
N ALA A 701 12.67 29.68 4.51
CA ALA A 701 11.28 29.67 4.93
C ALA A 701 10.88 28.44 5.77
N TRP A 702 11.57 27.31 5.62
CA TRP A 702 11.19 26.04 6.26
C TRP A 702 12.03 25.66 7.48
N LEU A 703 13.31 26.00 7.50
CA LEU A 703 14.27 25.57 8.54
C LEU A 703 14.27 26.51 9.75
N SER A 704 13.10 26.70 10.36
CA SER A 704 12.96 27.53 11.57
C SER A 704 13.61 26.89 12.82
N ASP A 705 13.93 27.73 13.80
CA ASP A 705 14.25 27.32 15.17
C ASP A 705 13.02 27.15 16.07
N ARG A 706 11.88 27.78 15.69
CA ARG A 706 10.59 27.73 16.39
C ARG A 706 9.70 26.59 15.90
N ASN A 707 8.69 26.25 16.71
CA ASN A 707 7.64 25.25 16.43
C ASN A 707 8.18 23.87 15.99
N ARG A 708 9.39 23.53 16.47
CA ARG A 708 10.22 22.42 16.00
C ARG A 708 10.21 21.27 17.00
N VAL A 709 9.87 20.06 16.55
CA VAL A 709 9.84 18.86 17.40
C VAL A 709 10.78 17.81 16.84
N VAL A 710 11.70 17.29 17.66
CA VAL A 710 12.59 16.18 17.33
C VAL A 710 12.06 14.90 17.98
N LEU A 711 11.72 13.89 17.17
CA LEU A 711 11.36 12.56 17.63
C LEU A 711 12.57 11.63 17.46
N VAL A 712 12.90 10.87 18.50
CA VAL A 712 13.95 9.84 18.47
C VAL A 712 13.35 8.49 18.88
N ASN A 713 13.62 7.45 18.09
CA ASN A 713 13.26 6.05 18.39
C ASN A 713 14.55 5.23 18.51
N ALA A 714 14.65 4.35 19.51
CA ALA A 714 15.79 3.46 19.70
C ALA A 714 15.41 2.09 20.31
N PRO A 715 16.16 1.00 20.02
CA PRO A 715 16.05 -0.26 20.73
C PRO A 715 16.46 -0.14 22.20
N GLU A 716 15.62 -0.63 23.12
CA GLU A 716 15.92 -0.66 24.55
C GLU A 716 16.73 -1.93 24.90
N ARG A 717 18.06 -1.87 24.73
CA ARG A 717 18.96 -2.99 25.07
C ARG A 717 20.36 -2.53 25.49
N PRO A 718 21.11 -3.33 26.26
CA PRO A 718 22.50 -3.03 26.60
C PRO A 718 23.38 -2.83 25.35
N GLY A 719 24.22 -1.79 25.37
CA GLY A 719 25.15 -1.47 24.28
C GLY A 719 24.56 -0.66 23.13
N VAL A 720 23.28 -0.24 23.20
CA VAL A 720 22.73 0.81 22.33
C VAL A 720 22.78 2.14 23.08
N GLU A 721 23.59 3.07 22.58
CA GLU A 721 23.63 4.43 23.11
C GLU A 721 22.42 5.23 22.61
N VAL A 722 21.64 5.75 23.56
CA VAL A 722 20.49 6.63 23.31
C VAL A 722 20.88 8.03 23.80
N PRO A 723 20.88 9.05 22.93
CA PRO A 723 21.34 10.38 23.31
C PRO A 723 20.34 11.12 24.21
N THR A 724 20.83 12.05 25.02
CA THR A 724 20.01 12.94 25.84
C THR A 724 19.42 14.10 25.03
N GLU A 725 18.44 14.82 25.60
CA GLU A 725 17.87 16.02 24.98
C GLU A 725 18.94 17.11 24.78
N GLU A 726 19.83 17.32 25.75
CA GLU A 726 20.92 18.29 25.65
C GLU A 726 21.90 17.93 24.52
N GLN A 727 22.22 16.64 24.34
CA GLN A 727 23.06 16.17 23.23
C GLN A 727 22.38 16.39 21.87
N ILE A 728 21.08 16.12 21.77
CA ILE A 728 20.29 16.35 20.55
C ILE A 728 20.24 17.84 20.20
N LEU A 729 20.03 18.70 21.19
CA LEU A 729 20.01 20.16 21.01
C LEU A 729 21.38 20.70 20.62
N ALA A 730 22.46 20.23 21.25
CA ALA A 730 23.83 20.64 20.96
C ALA A 730 24.27 20.38 19.51
N VAL A 731 23.70 19.37 18.81
CA VAL A 731 23.99 19.14 17.38
C VAL A 731 23.51 20.31 16.51
N PHE A 732 22.38 20.96 16.84
CA PHE A 732 21.92 22.13 16.08
C PHE A 732 22.90 23.30 16.17
N ASP A 733 23.40 23.59 17.37
CA ASP A 733 24.36 24.68 17.57
C ASP A 733 25.75 24.34 17.02
N ALA A 734 26.18 23.07 17.13
CA ALA A 734 27.44 22.59 16.55
C ALA A 734 27.43 22.71 15.01
N VAL A 735 26.36 22.27 14.33
CA VAL A 735 26.22 22.41 12.86
C VAL A 735 26.13 23.89 12.47
N ARG A 736 25.40 24.72 13.23
CA ARG A 736 25.33 26.16 13.01
C ARG A 736 26.71 26.84 13.17
N ALA A 737 27.57 26.36 14.07
CA ALA A 737 28.94 26.85 14.23
C ALA A 737 29.95 26.26 13.23
N ALA A 738 29.64 25.12 12.58
CA ALA A 738 30.60 24.36 11.80
C ALA A 738 31.10 25.11 10.53
N PRO A 739 32.39 24.97 10.18
CA PRO A 739 32.93 25.46 8.91
C PRO A 739 32.49 24.53 7.76
N LEU A 740 31.42 24.92 7.06
CA LEU A 740 30.87 24.16 5.93
C LEU A 740 31.41 24.65 4.58
N THR A 741 31.45 23.76 3.59
CA THR A 741 31.78 24.05 2.19
C THR A 741 30.57 23.87 1.28
N ALA A 742 30.49 24.65 0.21
CA ALA A 742 29.48 24.48 -0.84
C ALA A 742 29.51 23.08 -1.45
N TYR A 743 28.34 22.58 -1.86
CA TYR A 743 28.23 21.30 -2.57
C TYR A 743 28.99 21.37 -3.90
N ARG A 744 29.51 20.24 -4.37
CA ARG A 744 30.17 20.11 -5.66
C ARG A 744 29.64 18.88 -6.36
N GLU A 745 29.03 19.08 -7.51
CA GLU A 745 28.51 17.99 -8.32
C GLU A 745 29.64 17.31 -9.10
N VAL A 746 29.59 15.97 -9.18
CA VAL A 746 30.30 15.19 -10.18
C VAL A 746 29.29 14.83 -11.28
N VAL A 747 29.65 15.13 -12.53
CA VAL A 747 28.89 14.78 -13.74
C VAL A 747 29.82 14.02 -14.68
N ALA A 748 29.38 12.85 -15.15
CA ALA A 748 30.10 12.08 -16.16
C ALA A 748 29.56 12.41 -17.56
N ASP A 749 30.33 13.15 -18.35
CA ASP A 749 30.02 13.43 -19.76
C ASP A 749 30.57 12.30 -20.65
N ALA A 750 29.75 11.26 -20.85
CA ALA A 750 30.09 10.09 -21.65
C ALA A 750 28.81 9.43 -22.23
N PRO A 751 28.90 8.73 -23.37
CA PRO A 751 27.82 7.89 -23.87
C PRO A 751 27.63 6.66 -22.97
N LEU A 752 26.38 6.20 -22.80
CA LEU A 752 26.06 4.98 -22.04
C LEU A 752 26.77 3.75 -22.62
N VAL A 753 26.76 3.61 -23.95
CA VAL A 753 27.43 2.53 -24.69
C VAL A 753 28.47 3.17 -25.62
N PRO A 754 29.78 3.16 -25.28
CA PRO A 754 30.82 3.85 -26.07
C PRO A 754 31.08 3.29 -27.47
N ARG A 755 30.80 2.01 -27.69
CA ARG A 755 30.74 1.37 -29.01
C ARG A 755 29.43 0.61 -29.12
N VAL A 756 28.59 0.98 -30.07
CA VAL A 756 27.38 0.23 -30.43
C VAL A 756 27.80 -1.18 -30.90
N PRO A 757 27.17 -2.26 -30.40
CA PRO A 757 27.49 -3.62 -30.84
C PRO A 757 27.10 -3.85 -32.31
N GLU A 758 27.74 -4.83 -32.94
CA GLU A 758 27.34 -5.30 -34.28
C GLU A 758 25.99 -6.04 -34.19
N PRO A 759 25.04 -5.81 -35.12
CA PRO A 759 23.71 -6.41 -35.04
C PRO A 759 23.71 -7.89 -35.47
N ALA A 760 22.98 -8.72 -34.71
CA ALA A 760 22.69 -10.10 -35.11
C ALA A 760 21.49 -10.16 -36.06
N ALA A 761 21.44 -11.20 -36.90
CA ALA A 761 20.28 -11.45 -37.76
C ALA A 761 19.13 -12.07 -36.95
N ILE A 762 17.88 -11.71 -37.28
CA ILE A 762 16.72 -12.52 -36.92
C ILE A 762 16.70 -13.71 -37.90
N VAL A 763 16.78 -14.92 -37.35
CA VAL A 763 16.89 -16.18 -38.13
C VAL A 763 15.58 -16.97 -38.15
N GLU A 764 14.71 -16.74 -37.16
CA GLU A 764 13.35 -17.27 -37.13
C GLU A 764 12.39 -16.15 -36.71
N GLU A 765 11.24 -16.06 -37.37
CA GLU A 765 10.16 -15.15 -37.02
C GLU A 765 8.81 -15.89 -37.15
N SER A 766 8.00 -15.82 -36.10
CA SER A 766 6.66 -16.41 -36.06
C SER A 766 5.68 -15.51 -35.31
N ALA A 767 4.39 -15.83 -35.38
CA ALA A 767 3.34 -15.05 -34.74
C ALA A 767 2.27 -15.95 -34.12
N VAL A 768 1.61 -15.44 -33.08
CA VAL A 768 0.42 -16.02 -32.45
C VAL A 768 -0.71 -14.97 -32.53
N PRO A 769 -1.40 -14.88 -33.68
CA PRO A 769 -2.36 -13.81 -33.95
C PRO A 769 -3.52 -13.76 -32.95
N GLU A 770 -3.92 -14.92 -32.39
CA GLU A 770 -5.06 -15.06 -31.47
C GLU A 770 -4.90 -14.27 -30.16
N ILE A 771 -3.66 -13.86 -29.84
CA ILE A 771 -3.32 -13.03 -28.69
C ILE A 771 -2.50 -11.79 -29.05
N GLY A 772 -2.21 -11.56 -30.34
CA GLY A 772 -1.37 -10.47 -30.82
C GLY A 772 0.04 -10.53 -30.24
N VAL A 773 0.74 -11.64 -30.45
CA VAL A 773 2.15 -11.85 -30.08
C VAL A 773 2.98 -12.17 -31.33
N THR A 774 4.20 -11.63 -31.39
CA THR A 774 5.23 -11.98 -32.37
C THR A 774 6.44 -12.56 -31.64
N GLU A 775 7.07 -13.59 -32.21
CA GLU A 775 8.30 -14.18 -31.69
C GLU A 775 9.43 -14.06 -32.71
N TRP A 776 10.61 -13.66 -32.23
CA TRP A 776 11.86 -13.65 -33.00
C TRP A 776 12.91 -14.51 -32.31
N VAL A 777 13.72 -15.22 -33.08
CA VAL A 777 14.97 -15.84 -32.62
C VAL A 777 16.14 -15.18 -33.35
N LEU A 778 17.15 -14.76 -32.59
CA LEU A 778 18.36 -14.14 -33.11
C LEU A 778 19.45 -15.17 -33.41
N SER A 779 20.39 -14.83 -34.30
CA SER A 779 21.52 -15.70 -34.65
C SER A 779 22.52 -15.96 -33.51
N ASN A 780 22.34 -15.31 -32.35
CA ASN A 780 23.04 -15.60 -31.10
C ASN A 780 22.22 -16.45 -30.10
N GLY A 781 21.07 -17.01 -30.52
CA GLY A 781 20.20 -17.88 -29.73
C GLY A 781 19.07 -17.16 -28.97
N VAL A 782 19.23 -15.86 -28.68
CA VAL A 782 18.26 -15.08 -27.89
C VAL A 782 16.85 -15.16 -28.49
N ARG A 783 15.87 -15.54 -27.66
CA ARG A 783 14.44 -15.50 -27.99
C ARG A 783 13.82 -14.18 -27.53
N VAL A 784 13.01 -13.56 -28.39
CA VAL A 784 12.30 -12.32 -28.08
C VAL A 784 10.81 -12.49 -28.38
N VAL A 785 9.98 -12.17 -27.39
CA VAL A 785 8.51 -12.26 -27.42
C VAL A 785 7.96 -10.85 -27.30
N LEU A 786 7.15 -10.44 -28.27
CA LEU A 786 6.70 -9.07 -28.46
C LEU A 786 5.17 -9.02 -28.42
N LYS A 787 4.60 -8.28 -27.47
CA LYS A 787 3.18 -7.93 -27.45
C LYS A 787 2.95 -6.42 -27.47
N PRO A 788 2.68 -5.82 -28.64
CA PRO A 788 2.09 -4.49 -28.74
C PRO A 788 0.74 -4.40 -28.03
N THR A 789 0.43 -3.24 -27.45
CA THR A 789 -0.86 -2.94 -26.77
C THR A 789 -1.25 -1.47 -26.91
N ASP A 790 -2.55 -1.16 -26.76
CA ASP A 790 -3.14 0.18 -26.72
C ASP A 790 -3.47 0.66 -25.28
N PHE A 791 -2.96 -0.03 -24.25
CA PHE A 791 -3.48 0.09 -22.88
C PHE A 791 -2.97 1.32 -22.13
N LYS A 792 -1.70 1.65 -22.31
CA LYS A 792 -1.00 2.85 -21.82
C LYS A 792 -0.23 3.44 -23.00
N ALA A 793 -0.30 4.74 -23.21
CA ALA A 793 0.17 5.40 -24.43
C ALA A 793 1.70 5.47 -24.53
N ASP A 794 2.38 5.57 -23.38
CA ASP A 794 3.80 5.91 -23.25
C ASP A 794 4.49 5.04 -22.18
N GLU A 795 4.13 3.75 -22.16
CA GLU A 795 4.71 2.68 -21.33
C GLU A 795 5.03 1.43 -22.17
N VAL A 796 6.23 0.87 -21.98
CA VAL A 796 6.62 -0.51 -22.33
C VAL A 796 7.23 -1.16 -21.10
N VAL A 797 6.73 -2.33 -20.69
CA VAL A 797 7.29 -3.15 -19.61
C VAL A 797 7.94 -4.41 -20.18
N PHE A 798 8.97 -4.93 -19.52
CA PHE A 798 9.65 -6.14 -19.96
C PHE A 798 10.16 -7.02 -18.81
N ARG A 799 10.36 -8.30 -19.12
CA ARG A 799 11.10 -9.26 -18.31
C ARG A 799 11.89 -10.22 -19.20
N ALA A 800 13.19 -10.28 -18.97
CA ALA A 800 14.10 -11.29 -19.49
C ALA A 800 14.32 -12.38 -18.43
N PHE A 801 14.47 -13.64 -18.84
CA PHE A 801 14.80 -14.75 -17.93
C PHE A 801 15.56 -15.87 -18.65
N SER A 802 16.37 -16.60 -17.89
CA SER A 802 17.12 -17.81 -18.30
C SER A 802 17.14 -18.84 -17.16
N PRO A 803 17.22 -20.16 -17.42
CA PRO A 803 17.14 -21.21 -16.41
C PRO A 803 18.48 -21.49 -15.69
N GLY A 804 18.58 -21.11 -14.42
CA GLY A 804 19.78 -21.36 -13.60
C GLY A 804 19.63 -20.85 -12.17
N GLY A 805 19.85 -19.55 -11.99
CA GLY A 805 19.73 -18.83 -10.73
C GLY A 805 20.68 -19.31 -9.63
N VAL A 806 20.42 -18.89 -8.39
CA VAL A 806 21.32 -19.19 -7.24
C VAL A 806 21.34 -20.68 -6.85
N SER A 807 20.55 -21.54 -7.51
CA SER A 807 20.66 -22.99 -7.37
C SER A 807 22.03 -23.53 -7.78
N LEU A 808 22.70 -22.88 -8.73
CA LEU A 808 23.95 -23.34 -9.34
C LEU A 808 25.19 -23.04 -8.48
N ALA A 809 25.16 -21.93 -7.74
CA ALA A 809 26.19 -21.55 -6.77
C ALA A 809 26.61 -22.73 -5.87
N SER A 810 27.87 -22.78 -5.44
CA SER A 810 28.27 -23.71 -4.38
C SER A 810 27.54 -23.38 -3.07
N ASP A 811 27.61 -24.24 -2.05
CA ASP A 811 27.09 -23.85 -0.72
C ASP A 811 28.00 -22.79 -0.05
N GLU A 812 29.27 -22.71 -0.44
CA GLU A 812 30.23 -21.70 0.04
C GLU A 812 30.01 -20.32 -0.60
N ASP A 813 29.59 -20.27 -1.87
CA ASP A 813 29.32 -19.03 -2.61
C ASP A 813 27.87 -18.56 -2.46
N PHE A 814 26.99 -19.39 -1.91
CA PHE A 814 25.53 -19.18 -1.93
C PHE A 814 25.09 -17.81 -1.41
N ILE A 815 25.69 -17.28 -0.34
CA ILE A 815 25.34 -15.94 0.17
C ILE A 815 25.79 -14.85 -0.79
N SER A 816 26.97 -14.98 -1.40
CA SER A 816 27.46 -14.00 -2.37
C SER A 816 26.65 -14.03 -3.68
N ALA A 817 26.18 -15.21 -4.09
CA ALA A 817 25.23 -15.38 -5.18
C ALA A 817 23.84 -14.79 -4.85
N LEU A 818 23.31 -15.04 -3.65
CA LEU A 818 22.00 -14.56 -3.18
C LEU A 818 21.88 -13.02 -3.14
N PHE A 819 23.00 -12.32 -2.97
CA PHE A 819 23.05 -10.85 -2.99
C PHE A 819 23.64 -10.28 -4.29
N ALA A 820 23.97 -11.10 -5.30
CA ALA A 820 24.63 -10.63 -6.51
C ALA A 820 23.78 -9.61 -7.30
N ASP A 821 22.46 -9.81 -7.35
CA ASP A 821 21.52 -8.89 -8.01
C ASP A 821 21.35 -7.52 -7.31
N GLN A 822 21.90 -7.36 -6.10
CA GLN A 822 21.91 -6.11 -5.33
C GLN A 822 23.32 -5.53 -5.19
N ALA A 823 24.32 -6.40 -4.98
CA ALA A 823 25.72 -6.04 -4.82
C ALA A 823 26.33 -5.49 -6.12
N VAL A 824 25.95 -6.03 -7.29
CA VAL A 824 26.47 -5.59 -8.57
C VAL A 824 25.85 -4.25 -9.02
N PRO A 825 24.51 -4.05 -9.05
CA PRO A 825 23.93 -2.76 -9.43
C PRO A 825 24.25 -1.62 -8.48
N ALA A 826 24.58 -1.90 -7.21
CA ALA A 826 25.08 -0.89 -6.29
C ALA A 826 26.37 -0.20 -6.79
N GLY A 827 27.19 -0.91 -7.57
CA GLY A 827 28.40 -0.35 -8.19
C GLY A 827 28.15 0.56 -9.39
N GLY A 828 26.92 0.66 -9.89
CA GLY A 828 26.61 1.34 -11.15
C GLY A 828 26.76 0.42 -12.36
N LEU A 829 27.01 0.99 -13.53
CA LEU A 829 26.93 0.29 -14.80
C LEU A 829 27.82 0.95 -15.87
N GLY A 830 28.59 0.15 -16.61
CA GLY A 830 29.56 0.69 -17.58
C GLY A 830 30.61 1.57 -16.90
N SER A 831 30.88 2.75 -17.48
CA SER A 831 31.75 3.76 -16.88
C SER A 831 31.15 4.46 -15.64
N PHE A 832 29.83 4.41 -15.46
CA PHE A 832 29.10 5.25 -14.51
C PHE A 832 28.94 4.56 -13.15
N GLY A 833 29.28 5.24 -12.06
CA GLY A 833 28.83 4.86 -10.71
C GLY A 833 27.34 5.10 -10.56
N LEU A 834 26.70 4.51 -9.54
CA LEU A 834 25.24 4.56 -9.38
C LEU A 834 24.66 5.99 -9.37
N VAL A 835 25.36 6.94 -8.74
CA VAL A 835 24.98 8.38 -8.71
C VAL A 835 25.07 9.01 -10.09
N GLU A 836 26.15 8.75 -10.83
CA GLU A 836 26.37 9.30 -12.17
C GLU A 836 25.34 8.74 -13.16
N LEU A 837 25.08 7.43 -13.07
CA LEU A 837 24.07 6.74 -13.88
C LEU A 837 22.67 7.30 -13.63
N GLN A 838 22.30 7.56 -12.37
CA GLN A 838 21.04 8.26 -12.06
C GLN A 838 20.96 9.62 -12.73
N LYS A 839 22.05 10.41 -12.74
CA LYS A 839 22.08 11.75 -13.35
C LYS A 839 22.00 11.71 -14.89
N VAL A 840 22.55 10.68 -15.52
CA VAL A 840 22.48 10.43 -16.98
C VAL A 840 21.14 9.83 -17.42
N LEU A 841 20.41 9.18 -16.51
CA LEU A 841 19.07 8.61 -16.72
C LEU A 841 17.96 9.45 -16.06
N ALA A 842 18.29 10.64 -15.55
CA ALA A 842 17.42 11.44 -14.68
C ALA A 842 16.17 11.90 -15.41
N ASP A 843 16.36 12.44 -16.62
CA ASP A 843 15.26 12.85 -17.45
C ASP A 843 14.53 11.58 -17.97
N LYS A 844 15.22 10.61 -18.59
CA LYS A 844 14.61 9.42 -19.25
C LYS A 844 13.65 8.54 -18.41
N ALA A 845 12.57 8.05 -19.03
CA ALA A 845 11.81 6.90 -18.52
C ALA A 845 12.50 5.62 -18.93
N VAL A 846 13.37 5.13 -18.06
CA VAL A 846 14.01 3.85 -18.30
C VAL A 846 14.49 3.20 -17.01
N SER A 847 13.97 2.01 -16.73
CA SER A 847 14.42 1.15 -15.64
C SER A 847 14.85 -0.18 -16.21
N VAL A 848 16.04 -0.64 -15.83
CA VAL A 848 16.46 -2.03 -15.90
C VAL A 848 16.96 -2.40 -14.51
N THR A 849 16.64 -3.60 -14.04
CA THR A 849 17.12 -4.12 -12.77
C THR A 849 17.27 -5.64 -12.90
N PRO A 850 18.44 -6.22 -12.57
CA PRO A 850 18.60 -7.66 -12.57
C PRO A 850 17.87 -8.29 -11.39
N PHE A 851 17.56 -9.57 -11.51
CA PHE A 851 17.08 -10.40 -10.41
C PHE A 851 17.76 -11.78 -10.48
N MET A 852 17.94 -12.40 -9.31
CA MET A 852 18.31 -13.81 -9.23
C MET A 852 17.37 -14.53 -8.28
N THR A 853 16.51 -15.39 -8.85
CA THR A 853 15.72 -16.35 -8.08
C THR A 853 16.55 -17.61 -7.83
N GLN A 854 15.95 -18.60 -7.17
CA GLN A 854 16.58 -19.90 -7.02
C GLN A 854 16.83 -20.61 -8.35
N LEU A 855 15.93 -20.50 -9.34
CA LEU A 855 15.96 -21.31 -10.57
C LEU A 855 16.09 -20.46 -11.85
N GLU A 856 16.15 -19.14 -11.73
CA GLU A 856 16.19 -18.19 -12.84
C GLU A 856 17.07 -16.99 -12.49
N GLU A 857 17.99 -16.61 -13.37
CA GLU A 857 18.48 -15.24 -13.52
C GLU A 857 17.63 -14.45 -14.53
N GLY A 858 17.70 -13.12 -14.48
CA GLY A 858 17.01 -12.30 -15.45
C GLY A 858 17.13 -10.79 -15.23
N LEU A 859 16.48 -10.04 -16.11
CA LEU A 859 16.32 -8.58 -16.01
C LEU A 859 14.82 -8.25 -16.02
N ALA A 860 14.42 -7.22 -15.28
CA ALA A 860 13.06 -6.68 -15.35
C ALA A 860 13.09 -5.15 -15.40
N GLY A 861 12.02 -4.55 -15.92
CA GLY A 861 11.87 -3.10 -15.94
C GLY A 861 10.93 -2.61 -17.03
N GLY A 862 11.25 -1.45 -17.61
CA GLY A 862 10.42 -0.80 -18.61
C GLY A 862 10.85 0.62 -18.92
N ALA A 863 10.29 1.18 -19.98
CA ALA A 863 10.60 2.52 -20.50
C ALA A 863 9.39 3.19 -21.16
N SER A 864 9.54 4.48 -21.47
CA SER A 864 8.71 5.11 -22.50
C SER A 864 9.09 4.56 -23.88
N PRO A 865 8.16 4.40 -24.84
CA PRO A 865 8.49 4.23 -26.25
C PRO A 865 9.57 5.21 -26.75
N ARG A 866 9.58 6.49 -26.34
CA ARG A 866 10.59 7.45 -26.81
C ARG A 866 11.96 7.28 -26.15
N ASP A 867 12.03 6.57 -25.02
CA ASP A 867 13.26 6.21 -24.29
C ASP A 867 13.79 4.78 -24.60
N LEU A 868 13.12 4.00 -25.48
CA LEU A 868 13.43 2.58 -25.77
C LEU A 868 14.90 2.27 -26.10
N GLU A 869 15.59 3.09 -26.88
CA GLU A 869 17.01 2.86 -27.19
C GLU A 869 17.86 2.78 -25.92
N THR A 870 17.52 3.59 -24.90
CA THR A 870 18.22 3.53 -23.61
C THR A 870 17.83 2.29 -22.80
N LEU A 871 16.61 1.77 -22.93
CA LEU A 871 16.23 0.48 -22.31
C LEU A 871 17.14 -0.64 -22.80
N PHE A 872 17.32 -0.71 -24.12
CA PHE A 872 18.18 -1.69 -24.77
C PHE A 872 19.68 -1.48 -24.46
N GLN A 873 20.17 -0.23 -24.39
CA GLN A 873 21.53 0.07 -23.95
C GLN A 873 21.78 -0.40 -22.50
N LEU A 874 20.84 -0.18 -21.57
CA LEU A 874 21.00 -0.63 -20.19
C LEU A 874 20.90 -2.16 -20.06
N ILE A 875 20.03 -2.82 -20.83
CA ILE A 875 20.01 -4.29 -20.93
C ILE A 875 21.38 -4.80 -21.39
N TYR A 876 21.92 -4.26 -22.49
CA TYR A 876 23.22 -4.65 -23.04
C TYR A 876 24.37 -4.48 -22.04
N LEU A 877 24.41 -3.35 -21.33
CA LEU A 877 25.43 -3.08 -20.31
C LEU A 877 25.29 -3.98 -19.07
N HIS A 878 24.08 -4.43 -18.73
CA HIS A 878 23.88 -5.37 -17.61
C HIS A 878 24.50 -6.74 -17.85
N PHE A 879 24.66 -7.18 -19.11
CA PHE A 879 25.46 -8.35 -19.45
C PHE A 879 26.94 -7.98 -19.59
N THR A 880 27.25 -6.97 -20.43
CA THR A 880 28.61 -6.74 -20.94
C THR A 880 29.52 -5.89 -20.03
N ALA A 881 28.95 -5.05 -19.15
CA ALA A 881 29.71 -4.10 -18.35
C ALA A 881 29.23 -3.93 -16.88
N PRO A 882 28.99 -5.02 -16.12
CA PRO A 882 28.74 -4.93 -14.68
C PRO A 882 29.97 -4.40 -13.93
N ARG A 883 29.77 -3.30 -13.19
CA ARG A 883 30.80 -2.57 -12.44
C ARG A 883 30.89 -3.05 -11.00
N ALA A 884 32.10 -3.36 -10.54
CA ALA A 884 32.40 -3.60 -9.13
C ALA A 884 32.74 -2.26 -8.45
N ASP A 885 32.18 -1.98 -7.27
CA ASP A 885 32.52 -0.81 -6.48
C ASP A 885 32.57 -1.16 -4.98
N THR A 886 33.78 -1.17 -4.42
CA THR A 886 34.03 -1.56 -3.02
C THR A 886 33.40 -0.58 -2.04
N ALA A 887 33.29 0.71 -2.39
CA ALA A 887 32.69 1.72 -1.52
C ALA A 887 31.17 1.52 -1.42
N ALA A 888 30.49 1.39 -2.57
CA ALA A 888 29.06 1.14 -2.60
C ALA A 888 28.70 -0.22 -1.97
N PHE A 889 29.48 -1.27 -2.22
CA PHE A 889 29.30 -2.58 -1.58
C PHE A 889 29.49 -2.52 -0.05
N THR A 890 30.49 -1.78 0.44
CA THR A 890 30.70 -1.58 1.89
C THR A 890 29.52 -0.84 2.51
N SER A 891 28.99 0.19 1.84
CA SER A 891 27.75 0.85 2.27
C SER A 891 26.58 -0.14 2.32
N LEU A 892 26.38 -0.93 1.26
CA LEU A 892 25.29 -1.91 1.16
C LEU A 892 25.34 -2.94 2.31
N LYS A 893 26.50 -3.57 2.55
CA LYS A 893 26.72 -4.52 3.65
C LYS A 893 26.52 -3.86 5.02
N THR A 894 26.98 -2.62 5.20
CA THR A 894 26.82 -1.80 6.41
C THR A 894 25.36 -1.46 6.71
N ARG A 895 24.58 -1.11 5.67
CA ARG A 895 23.13 -0.82 5.73
C ARG A 895 22.31 -2.07 6.07
N PHE A 896 22.59 -3.20 5.39
CA PHE A 896 21.93 -4.46 5.71
C PHE A 896 22.26 -4.97 7.11
N ARG A 897 23.52 -4.86 7.57
CA ARG A 897 23.89 -5.26 8.94
C ARG A 897 23.06 -4.53 9.99
N ALA A 898 22.90 -3.21 9.84
CA ALA A 898 22.11 -2.41 10.77
C ALA A 898 20.60 -2.77 10.72
N ALA A 899 20.04 -2.99 9.53
CA ALA A 899 18.65 -3.42 9.37
C ALA A 899 18.37 -4.82 9.99
N LEU A 900 19.40 -5.66 10.14
CA LEU A 900 19.29 -6.98 10.79
C LEU A 900 19.69 -6.98 12.29
N ALA A 901 20.46 -5.98 12.76
CA ALA A 901 21.07 -5.96 14.10
C ALA A 901 20.08 -6.04 15.27
N ASN A 902 18.81 -5.70 15.04
CA ASN A 902 17.70 -5.81 15.99
C ASN A 902 16.53 -6.65 15.46
N ARG A 903 16.64 -7.28 14.28
CA ARG A 903 15.52 -8.03 13.68
C ARG A 903 15.00 -9.14 14.59
N SER A 904 15.90 -9.78 15.34
CA SER A 904 15.57 -10.81 16.33
C SER A 904 14.76 -10.31 17.54
N ALA A 905 14.67 -8.99 17.77
CA ALA A 905 13.82 -8.40 18.80
C ALA A 905 12.33 -8.51 18.44
N SER A 906 11.98 -8.46 17.15
CA SER A 906 10.58 -8.53 16.70
C SER A 906 9.95 -9.92 16.93
N PRO A 907 8.79 -9.99 17.60
CA PRO A 907 8.00 -11.22 17.69
C PRO A 907 7.59 -11.78 16.32
N LEU A 908 7.24 -10.90 15.38
CA LEU A 908 6.80 -11.29 14.03
C LEU A 908 7.96 -11.83 13.18
N ALA A 909 9.18 -11.30 13.35
CA ALA A 909 10.36 -11.87 12.71
C ALA A 909 10.66 -13.28 13.22
N ALA A 910 10.60 -13.50 14.54
CA ALA A 910 10.78 -14.83 15.13
C ALA A 910 9.67 -15.83 14.70
N PHE A 911 8.45 -15.35 14.49
CA PHE A 911 7.34 -16.13 13.93
C PHE A 911 7.61 -16.55 12.48
N GLU A 912 7.86 -15.61 11.56
CA GLU A 912 8.11 -15.96 10.15
C GLU A 912 9.43 -16.73 9.97
N ASP A 913 10.46 -16.48 10.78
CA ASP A 913 11.68 -17.31 10.83
C ASP A 913 11.36 -18.75 11.27
N THR A 914 10.49 -18.92 12.26
CA THR A 914 10.04 -20.24 12.69
C THR A 914 9.30 -20.96 11.58
N ILE A 915 8.37 -20.29 10.87
CA ILE A 915 7.66 -20.91 9.75
C ILE A 915 8.64 -21.18 8.58
N GLN A 916 9.59 -20.27 8.33
CA GLN A 916 10.64 -20.40 7.33
C GLN A 916 11.47 -21.66 7.57
N VAL A 917 12.13 -21.75 8.72
CA VAL A 917 12.96 -22.90 9.13
C VAL A 917 12.15 -24.20 9.21
N THR A 918 10.84 -24.14 9.48
CA THR A 918 9.98 -25.33 9.58
C THR A 918 9.60 -25.91 8.23
N LEU A 919 9.09 -25.12 7.27
CA LEU A 919 8.91 -25.63 5.91
C LEU A 919 10.25 -25.94 5.24
N ALA A 920 11.32 -25.25 5.65
CA ALA A 920 12.68 -25.51 5.21
C ALA A 920 13.42 -26.61 6.00
N GLN A 921 12.76 -27.37 6.88
CA GLN A 921 13.34 -28.49 7.64
C GLN A 921 14.79 -28.27 8.19
N GLY A 922 15.19 -27.03 8.50
CA GLY A 922 16.55 -26.66 8.95
C GLY A 922 17.64 -26.42 7.89
N HIS A 923 17.35 -26.19 6.61
CA HIS A 923 18.40 -26.06 5.58
C HIS A 923 19.32 -24.85 5.72
N PHE A 924 20.60 -25.09 5.41
CA PHE A 924 21.62 -24.08 5.16
C PHE A 924 21.16 -22.95 4.22
N ARG A 925 20.60 -23.26 3.03
CA ARG A 925 20.13 -22.21 2.08
C ARG A 925 18.82 -21.53 2.49
N ALA A 926 18.30 -21.83 3.68
CA ALA A 926 17.03 -21.31 4.19
C ALA A 926 17.16 -20.59 5.54
N ARG A 927 18.35 -20.58 6.12
CA ARG A 927 18.63 -19.89 7.38
C ARG A 927 18.19 -18.42 7.27
N PRO A 928 17.49 -17.87 8.28
CA PRO A 928 17.17 -16.45 8.32
C PRO A 928 18.43 -15.61 8.15
N LEU A 929 18.30 -14.47 7.48
CA LEU A 929 19.39 -13.50 7.37
C LEU A 929 19.68 -12.90 8.75
N SER A 930 20.95 -12.89 9.11
CA SER A 930 21.48 -12.29 10.34
C SER A 930 22.77 -11.51 10.03
N PRO A 931 23.27 -10.68 10.96
CA PRO A 931 24.57 -10.01 10.81
C PRO A 931 25.72 -10.96 10.50
N GLU A 932 25.71 -12.16 11.09
CA GLU A 932 26.73 -13.20 10.92
C GLU A 932 26.63 -13.86 9.53
N VAL A 933 25.41 -14.10 9.03
CA VAL A 933 25.20 -14.60 7.65
C VAL A 933 25.66 -13.56 6.62
N LEU A 934 25.51 -12.26 6.90
CA LEU A 934 26.07 -11.21 6.05
C LEU A 934 27.60 -11.18 6.07
N ASP A 935 28.28 -11.70 7.10
CA ASP A 935 29.74 -11.70 7.12
C ASP A 935 30.32 -12.60 6.01
N GLU A 936 29.59 -13.64 5.59
CA GLU A 936 29.90 -14.50 4.44
C GLU A 936 29.74 -13.84 3.05
N LEU A 937 29.16 -12.63 2.98
CA LEU A 937 28.97 -11.90 1.73
C LEU A 937 30.29 -11.25 1.25
N ASP A 938 30.78 -11.68 0.09
CA ASP A 938 31.97 -11.15 -0.59
C ASP A 938 31.63 -10.57 -1.98
N LEU A 939 32.26 -9.44 -2.32
CA LEU A 939 32.06 -8.76 -3.61
C LEU A 939 32.71 -9.52 -4.77
N GLY A 940 33.87 -10.15 -4.56
CA GLY A 940 34.56 -10.91 -5.60
C GLY A 940 33.73 -12.09 -6.09
N ARG A 941 33.22 -12.89 -5.14
CA ARG A 941 32.30 -14.01 -5.38
C ARG A 941 30.97 -13.55 -6.00
N ALA A 942 30.38 -12.45 -5.51
CA ALA A 942 29.15 -11.90 -6.07
C ALA A 942 29.32 -11.43 -7.53
N MET A 943 30.40 -10.70 -7.82
CA MET A 943 30.76 -10.26 -9.18
C MET A 943 31.07 -11.43 -10.11
N ALA A 944 31.78 -12.45 -9.63
CA ALA A 944 32.10 -13.64 -10.40
C ALA A 944 30.82 -14.43 -10.75
N PHE A 945 29.94 -14.68 -9.76
CA PHE A 945 28.69 -15.38 -9.98
C PHE A 945 27.74 -14.60 -10.91
N TYR A 946 27.65 -13.27 -10.76
CA TYR A 946 26.88 -12.42 -11.66
C TYR A 946 27.39 -12.53 -13.10
N ARG A 947 28.70 -12.38 -13.30
CA ARG A 947 29.32 -12.45 -14.64
C ARG A 947 29.18 -13.82 -15.27
N ASP A 948 29.21 -14.90 -14.48
CA ASP A 948 28.98 -16.26 -14.96
C ASP A 948 27.53 -16.48 -15.43
N ARG A 949 26.53 -16.07 -14.63
CA ARG A 949 25.10 -16.14 -15.02
C ARG A 949 24.82 -15.31 -16.27
N PHE A 950 25.34 -14.08 -16.37
CA PHE A 950 25.17 -13.19 -17.52
C PHE A 950 26.26 -13.32 -18.62
N ALA A 951 27.07 -14.39 -18.63
CA ALA A 951 28.06 -14.64 -19.68
C ALA A 951 27.47 -15.22 -20.97
N ASP A 952 26.26 -15.78 -20.90
CA ASP A 952 25.56 -16.35 -22.06
C ASP A 952 24.13 -15.80 -22.12
N ALA A 953 23.72 -15.33 -23.29
CA ALA A 953 22.37 -14.92 -23.60
C ALA A 953 21.63 -15.90 -24.53
N SER A 954 22.29 -16.96 -25.03
CA SER A 954 21.70 -17.89 -26.01
C SER A 954 20.51 -18.71 -25.50
N ASP A 955 20.33 -18.80 -24.17
CA ASP A 955 19.19 -19.43 -23.51
C ASP A 955 18.14 -18.42 -22.98
N PHE A 956 18.40 -17.11 -23.09
CA PHE A 956 17.51 -16.08 -22.56
C PHE A 956 16.26 -15.88 -23.43
N THR A 957 15.11 -15.78 -22.76
CA THR A 957 13.85 -15.30 -23.34
C THR A 957 13.51 -13.91 -22.82
N PHE A 958 13.40 -12.93 -23.72
CA PHE A 958 12.99 -11.56 -23.44
C PHE A 958 11.51 -11.36 -23.80
N VAL A 959 10.66 -10.99 -22.85
CA VAL A 959 9.24 -10.69 -23.09
C VAL A 959 9.00 -9.18 -22.92
N PHE A 960 8.51 -8.50 -23.95
CA PHE A 960 8.14 -7.09 -23.94
C PHE A 960 6.63 -6.90 -24.17
N VAL A 961 6.00 -6.02 -23.40
CA VAL A 961 4.57 -5.70 -23.50
C VAL A 961 4.36 -4.20 -23.37
N GLY A 962 3.62 -3.57 -24.28
CA GLY A 962 3.24 -2.15 -24.16
C GLY A 962 3.09 -1.41 -25.47
N SER A 963 3.20 -0.08 -25.41
CA SER A 963 3.14 0.83 -26.56
C SER A 963 4.46 0.84 -27.34
N PHE A 964 4.57 -0.04 -28.34
CA PHE A 964 5.67 -0.05 -29.29
C PHE A 964 5.22 -0.58 -30.65
N ASP A 965 6.03 -0.28 -31.66
CA ASP A 965 5.91 -0.80 -33.03
C ASP A 965 6.99 -1.85 -33.31
N LEU A 966 6.69 -2.82 -34.17
CA LEU A 966 7.60 -3.93 -34.47
C LEU A 966 8.80 -3.49 -35.32
N ASP A 967 8.60 -2.65 -36.33
CA ASP A 967 9.70 -2.17 -37.18
C ASP A 967 10.66 -1.26 -36.41
N ARG A 968 10.16 -0.54 -35.41
CA ARG A 968 10.99 0.24 -34.48
C ARG A 968 11.69 -0.63 -33.42
N MET A 969 11.12 -1.76 -33.00
CA MET A 969 11.78 -2.72 -32.10
C MET A 969 12.87 -3.52 -32.82
N ARG A 970 12.66 -3.88 -34.10
CA ARG A 970 13.54 -4.75 -34.89
C ARG A 970 15.02 -4.35 -34.87
N PRO A 971 15.43 -3.10 -35.19
CA PRO A 971 16.84 -2.70 -35.16
C PRO A 971 17.41 -2.63 -33.74
N LEU A 972 16.60 -2.26 -32.73
CA LEU A 972 17.05 -2.19 -31.33
C LEU A 972 17.31 -3.59 -30.76
N VAL A 973 16.44 -4.55 -31.08
CA VAL A 973 16.60 -5.96 -30.72
C VAL A 973 17.81 -6.56 -31.44
N ALA A 974 17.90 -6.43 -32.77
CA ALA A 974 19.02 -6.93 -33.57
C ALA A 974 20.38 -6.37 -33.08
N THR A 975 20.45 -5.08 -32.76
CA THR A 975 21.66 -4.43 -32.23
C THR A 975 21.97 -4.89 -30.81
N TYR A 976 21.10 -4.60 -29.84
CA TYR A 976 21.46 -4.69 -28.43
C TYR A 976 21.16 -6.02 -27.76
N LEU A 977 20.20 -6.81 -28.26
CA LEU A 977 20.01 -8.20 -27.82
C LEU A 977 20.85 -9.16 -28.67
N GLY A 978 21.02 -8.87 -29.96
CA GLY A 978 21.91 -9.62 -30.85
C GLY A 978 23.39 -9.45 -30.52
N GLY A 979 23.77 -8.27 -30.02
CA GLY A 979 25.12 -8.00 -29.50
C GLY A 979 25.43 -8.60 -28.13
N LEU A 980 24.47 -9.26 -27.47
CA LEU A 980 24.72 -9.91 -26.17
C LEU A 980 25.71 -11.08 -26.33
N PRO A 981 26.57 -11.32 -25.32
CA PRO A 981 27.50 -12.45 -25.36
C PRO A 981 26.73 -13.77 -25.39
N ALA A 982 27.11 -14.65 -26.30
CA ALA A 982 26.54 -15.98 -26.43
C ALA A 982 27.69 -16.99 -26.59
N ILE A 983 27.77 -17.96 -25.67
CA ILE A 983 28.79 -19.02 -25.72
C ILE A 983 28.18 -20.40 -26.06
N GLY A 984 26.85 -20.50 -26.15
CA GLY A 984 26.14 -21.70 -26.57
C GLY A 984 26.13 -22.79 -25.50
N ARG A 985 26.09 -22.43 -24.21
CA ARG A 985 26.02 -23.41 -23.12
C ARG A 985 24.63 -24.04 -23.04
N GLU A 986 24.58 -25.34 -22.78
CA GLU A 986 23.36 -25.99 -22.30
C GLU A 986 23.33 -25.89 -20.76
N GLU A 987 22.78 -24.79 -20.22
CA GLU A 987 22.60 -24.61 -18.78
C GLU A 987 21.15 -24.92 -18.34
N THR A 988 21.01 -25.38 -17.10
CA THR A 988 19.72 -25.53 -16.43
C THR A 988 19.93 -25.51 -14.92
N TRP A 989 18.91 -25.10 -14.17
CA TRP A 989 18.93 -25.04 -12.71
C TRP A 989 19.16 -26.42 -12.07
N ARG A 990 19.60 -26.42 -10.81
CA ARG A 990 19.80 -27.64 -10.00
C ARG A 990 18.78 -27.72 -8.87
N ASP A 991 18.12 -28.87 -8.68
CA ASP A 991 17.40 -29.05 -7.42
C ASP A 991 18.40 -29.13 -6.26
N VAL A 992 18.37 -28.12 -5.39
CA VAL A 992 19.13 -28.14 -4.12
C VAL A 992 18.41 -28.99 -3.03
N GLY A 993 17.29 -29.61 -3.42
CA GLY A 993 16.57 -30.69 -2.74
C GLY A 993 15.27 -30.22 -2.05
N ILE A 994 14.59 -29.21 -2.58
CA ILE A 994 13.67 -28.41 -1.75
C ILE A 994 12.28 -29.06 -1.56
N VAL A 995 12.03 -29.50 -0.32
CA VAL A 995 10.86 -30.27 0.09
C VAL A 995 10.34 -29.80 1.47
N PRO A 996 9.09 -29.32 1.58
CA PRO A 996 8.39 -29.14 2.86
C PRO A 996 8.24 -30.45 3.66
N PRO A 997 8.14 -30.39 5.00
CA PRO A 997 7.95 -31.58 5.82
C PRO A 997 6.60 -32.25 5.57
N SER A 998 6.54 -33.56 5.83
CA SER A 998 5.30 -34.34 5.81
C SER A 998 4.77 -34.63 7.22
N GLY A 999 3.45 -34.83 7.32
CA GLY A 999 2.73 -35.06 8.57
C GLY A 999 2.16 -33.78 9.17
N VAL A 1000 1.63 -33.88 10.39
CA VAL A 1000 1.15 -32.73 11.17
C VAL A 1000 2.27 -32.20 12.06
N ILE A 1001 2.72 -30.97 11.80
CA ILE A 1001 3.67 -30.27 12.67
C ILE A 1001 2.95 -29.07 13.31
N ARG A 1002 2.91 -29.03 14.63
CA ARG A 1002 2.47 -27.86 15.40
C ARG A 1002 3.66 -27.23 16.11
N LYS A 1003 3.77 -25.90 16.07
CA LYS A 1003 4.76 -25.13 16.82
C LYS A 1003 4.11 -23.93 17.49
N VAL A 1004 4.54 -23.63 18.70
CA VAL A 1004 4.21 -22.39 19.42
C VAL A 1004 5.50 -21.59 19.56
N VAL A 1005 5.47 -20.34 19.10
CA VAL A 1005 6.50 -19.33 19.37
C VAL A 1005 5.97 -18.49 20.52
N ARG A 1006 6.64 -18.50 21.67
CA ARG A 1006 6.35 -17.56 22.75
C ARG A 1006 7.33 -16.41 22.65
N LYS A 1007 6.84 -15.24 22.23
CA LYS A 1007 7.63 -14.02 22.17
C LYS A 1007 6.74 -12.78 22.13
N GLY A 1008 7.15 -11.75 22.87
CA GLY A 1008 6.59 -10.41 22.79
C GLY A 1008 5.66 -10.04 23.95
N LEU A 1009 5.44 -8.73 24.06
CA LEU A 1009 4.82 -8.07 25.22
C LEU A 1009 3.32 -7.81 25.05
N GLU A 1010 2.81 -7.78 23.83
CA GLU A 1010 1.40 -7.48 23.55
C GLU A 1010 0.50 -8.70 23.78
N GLU A 1011 -0.69 -8.49 24.34
CA GLU A 1011 -1.75 -9.50 24.50
C GLU A 1011 -2.35 -9.94 23.15
N LYS A 1012 -1.56 -10.56 22.26
CA LYS A 1012 -2.04 -10.98 20.93
C LYS A 1012 -1.38 -12.24 20.38
N ALA A 1013 -2.15 -12.98 19.61
CA ALA A 1013 -1.69 -14.14 18.85
C ALA A 1013 -1.57 -13.84 17.34
N GLN A 1014 -0.74 -14.63 16.67
CA GLN A 1014 -0.75 -14.79 15.21
C GLN A 1014 -0.76 -16.27 14.87
N THR A 1015 -1.70 -16.72 14.05
CA THR A 1015 -1.82 -18.12 13.63
C THR A 1015 -1.59 -18.23 12.14
N ARG A 1016 -0.77 -19.20 11.73
CA ARG A 1016 -0.58 -19.60 10.33
C ARG A 1016 -0.72 -21.11 10.21
N ILE A 1017 -1.71 -21.58 9.43
CA ILE A 1017 -1.91 -22.99 9.08
C ILE A 1017 -1.53 -23.15 7.61
N ILE A 1018 -0.68 -24.12 7.30
CA ILE A 1018 -0.12 -24.33 5.96
C ILE A 1018 -0.26 -25.80 5.54
N PHE A 1019 -1.05 -26.05 4.51
CA PHE A 1019 -1.06 -27.30 3.78
C PHE A 1019 -0.03 -27.24 2.65
N THR A 1020 0.70 -28.33 2.43
CA THR A 1020 1.56 -28.50 1.27
C THR A 1020 1.46 -29.93 0.75
N GLY A 1021 2.02 -30.21 -0.42
CA GLY A 1021 2.16 -31.58 -0.90
C GLY A 1021 2.70 -31.66 -2.31
N PRO A 1022 2.84 -32.88 -2.86
CA PRO A 1022 3.02 -33.08 -4.29
C PRO A 1022 1.79 -32.56 -5.04
N PHE A 1023 1.97 -32.07 -6.27
CA PHE A 1023 0.93 -31.46 -7.06
C PHE A 1023 0.97 -31.94 -8.51
N GLU A 1024 -0.17 -32.33 -9.06
CA GLU A 1024 -0.32 -32.58 -10.49
C GLU A 1024 -0.40 -31.21 -11.20
N TYR A 1025 0.75 -30.68 -11.65
CA TYR A 1025 0.83 -29.32 -12.19
C TYR A 1025 0.19 -29.21 -13.57
N THR A 1026 -1.10 -28.86 -13.60
CA THR A 1026 -1.87 -28.59 -14.82
C THR A 1026 -2.58 -27.23 -14.72
N PRO A 1027 -2.85 -26.54 -15.84
CA PRO A 1027 -3.55 -25.24 -15.82
C PRO A 1027 -4.94 -25.31 -15.18
N LYS A 1028 -5.59 -26.49 -15.28
CA LYS A 1028 -6.83 -26.82 -14.56
C LYS A 1028 -6.58 -26.84 -13.05
N ASN A 1029 -5.65 -27.67 -12.57
CA ASN A 1029 -5.43 -27.84 -11.13
C ASN A 1029 -4.92 -26.55 -10.45
N VAL A 1030 -4.11 -25.73 -11.13
CA VAL A 1030 -3.68 -24.41 -10.61
C VAL A 1030 -4.89 -23.49 -10.41
N HIS A 1031 -5.81 -23.43 -11.38
CA HIS A 1031 -7.04 -22.66 -11.27
C HIS A 1031 -8.01 -23.21 -10.21
N LEU A 1032 -8.12 -24.54 -10.08
CA LEU A 1032 -8.92 -25.18 -9.01
C LEU A 1032 -8.37 -24.86 -7.62
N LEU A 1033 -7.04 -24.90 -7.44
CA LEU A 1033 -6.39 -24.52 -6.18
C LEU A 1033 -6.65 -23.04 -5.84
N ARG A 1034 -6.56 -22.13 -6.82
CA ARG A 1034 -6.88 -20.71 -6.61
C ARG A 1034 -8.33 -20.51 -6.17
N SER A 1035 -9.26 -21.11 -6.92
CA SER A 1035 -10.70 -21.00 -6.65
C SER A 1035 -11.10 -21.62 -5.31
N LEU A 1036 -10.44 -22.71 -4.89
CA LEU A 1036 -10.57 -23.28 -3.55
C LEU A 1036 -10.09 -22.31 -2.45
N GLY A 1037 -9.02 -21.57 -2.71
CA GLY A 1037 -8.54 -20.51 -1.82
C GLY A 1037 -9.54 -19.36 -1.68
N GLU A 1038 -10.14 -18.92 -2.79
CA GLU A 1038 -11.14 -17.84 -2.82
C GLU A 1038 -12.43 -18.23 -2.09
N VAL A 1039 -12.93 -19.47 -2.24
CA VAL A 1039 -14.05 -19.99 -1.42
C VAL A 1039 -13.72 -19.95 0.08
N LEU A 1040 -12.50 -20.33 0.45
CA LEU A 1040 -12.07 -20.34 1.85
C LEU A 1040 -11.89 -18.93 2.41
N ASP A 1041 -11.51 -17.95 1.60
CA ASP A 1041 -11.34 -16.55 2.01
C ASP A 1041 -12.70 -15.95 2.44
N ILE A 1042 -13.74 -16.13 1.61
CA ILE A 1042 -15.14 -15.76 1.93
C ILE A 1042 -15.59 -16.48 3.21
N ARG A 1043 -15.59 -17.81 3.19
CA ARG A 1043 -16.15 -18.66 4.26
C ARG A 1043 -15.47 -18.44 5.62
N LEU A 1044 -14.17 -18.14 5.65
CA LEU A 1044 -13.44 -17.89 6.89
C LEU A 1044 -13.53 -16.41 7.32
N ARG A 1045 -13.74 -15.45 6.40
CA ARG A 1045 -14.10 -14.06 6.77
C ARG A 1045 -15.40 -14.08 7.56
N GLU A 1046 -16.45 -14.66 6.96
CA GLU A 1046 -17.78 -14.84 7.56
C GLU A 1046 -17.71 -15.50 8.94
N ALA A 1047 -17.05 -16.66 9.04
CA ALA A 1047 -16.97 -17.43 10.29
C ALA A 1047 -16.10 -16.82 11.39
N LEU A 1048 -15.00 -16.12 11.09
CA LEU A 1048 -14.04 -15.65 12.10
C LEU A 1048 -14.20 -14.18 12.47
N ARG A 1049 -14.54 -13.32 11.50
CA ARG A 1049 -14.83 -11.90 11.71
C ARG A 1049 -16.29 -11.72 12.10
N GLU A 1050 -17.20 -12.02 11.18
CA GLU A 1050 -18.59 -11.55 11.24
C GLU A 1050 -19.48 -12.34 12.23
N GLU A 1051 -19.29 -13.65 12.34
CA GLU A 1051 -20.01 -14.49 13.30
C GLU A 1051 -19.42 -14.44 14.72
N ARG A 1052 -18.10 -14.29 14.82
CA ARG A 1052 -17.34 -14.61 16.04
C ARG A 1052 -16.67 -13.42 16.72
N GLY A 1053 -16.49 -12.29 16.04
CA GLY A 1053 -15.68 -11.15 16.51
C GLY A 1053 -14.29 -11.59 16.99
N GLY A 1054 -13.74 -12.66 16.41
CA GLY A 1054 -12.53 -13.32 16.90
C GLY A 1054 -11.24 -12.85 16.23
N THR A 1055 -11.38 -12.15 15.11
CA THR A 1055 -10.28 -11.53 14.38
C THR A 1055 -10.77 -10.28 13.66
N TYR A 1056 -9.88 -9.32 13.44
CA TYR A 1056 -10.11 -8.24 12.49
C TYR A 1056 -10.22 -8.75 11.04
N GLY A 1057 -9.44 -9.79 10.70
CA GLY A 1057 -9.43 -10.37 9.36
C GLY A 1057 -8.60 -11.64 9.25
N VAL A 1058 -9.06 -12.53 8.37
CA VAL A 1058 -8.34 -13.71 7.90
C VAL A 1058 -7.75 -13.44 6.52
N SER A 1059 -6.79 -14.27 6.12
CA SER A 1059 -6.23 -14.27 4.77
C SER A 1059 -6.00 -15.71 4.32
N VAL A 1060 -6.50 -16.07 3.14
CA VAL A 1060 -6.21 -17.34 2.47
C VAL A 1060 -5.38 -17.05 1.22
N SER A 1061 -4.22 -17.70 1.12
CA SER A 1061 -3.34 -17.59 -0.04
C SER A 1061 -2.94 -18.96 -0.56
N THR A 1062 -2.86 -19.10 -1.88
CA THR A 1062 -2.48 -20.34 -2.55
C THR A 1062 -1.35 -20.11 -3.53
N SER A 1063 -0.51 -21.12 -3.71
CA SER A 1063 0.50 -21.15 -4.77
C SER A 1063 0.77 -22.57 -5.24
N ALA A 1064 1.21 -22.68 -6.50
CA ALA A 1064 1.68 -23.93 -7.07
C ALA A 1064 2.99 -23.68 -7.81
N THR A 1065 3.97 -24.55 -7.62
CA THR A 1065 5.28 -24.52 -8.28
C THR A 1065 5.41 -25.77 -9.15
N ARG A 1066 5.81 -25.62 -10.41
CA ARG A 1066 6.18 -26.78 -11.26
C ARG A 1066 7.58 -27.28 -10.89
N ASP A 1067 8.52 -26.36 -10.77
CA ASP A 1067 9.94 -26.63 -10.64
C ASP A 1067 10.44 -26.28 -9.21
N PRO A 1068 11.44 -26.98 -8.66
CA PRO A 1068 12.14 -28.14 -9.23
C PRO A 1068 11.38 -29.47 -9.01
N THR A 1069 10.26 -29.43 -8.30
CA THR A 1069 9.33 -30.56 -8.13
C THR A 1069 7.91 -30.02 -8.04
N PRO A 1070 6.94 -30.61 -8.77
CA PRO A 1070 5.55 -30.17 -8.73
C PRO A 1070 4.94 -30.20 -7.32
N ARG A 1071 4.62 -29.03 -6.77
CA ARG A 1071 4.13 -28.84 -5.40
C ARG A 1071 3.06 -27.75 -5.29
N TYR A 1072 2.27 -27.81 -4.22
CA TYR A 1072 1.33 -26.75 -3.84
C TYR A 1072 1.58 -26.26 -2.42
N SER A 1073 1.06 -25.06 -2.14
CA SER A 1073 0.90 -24.48 -0.80
C SER A 1073 -0.49 -23.86 -0.70
N LEU A 1074 -1.18 -24.08 0.42
CA LEU A 1074 -2.38 -23.35 0.83
C LEU A 1074 -2.14 -22.86 2.25
N GLN A 1075 -2.13 -21.55 2.44
CA GLN A 1075 -1.85 -20.89 3.72
C GLN A 1075 -3.08 -20.12 4.20
N ILE A 1076 -3.47 -20.34 5.45
CA ILE A 1076 -4.52 -19.60 6.16
C ILE A 1076 -3.84 -18.84 7.30
N GLY A 1077 -4.02 -17.52 7.36
CA GLY A 1077 -3.41 -16.66 8.37
C GLY A 1077 -4.40 -15.70 9.01
N PHE A 1078 -4.42 -15.60 10.33
CA PHE A 1078 -5.24 -14.66 11.11
C PHE A 1078 -4.55 -14.26 12.43
N GLY A 1079 -4.96 -13.12 12.98
CA GLY A 1079 -4.58 -12.66 14.33
C GLY A 1079 -5.76 -12.70 15.30
N SER A 1080 -5.51 -12.81 16.61
CA SER A 1080 -6.59 -12.86 17.62
C SER A 1080 -6.07 -12.55 19.03
N ALA A 1081 -6.98 -12.49 20.01
CA ALA A 1081 -6.65 -12.61 21.43
C ALA A 1081 -5.96 -13.96 21.74
N PRO A 1082 -5.00 -14.02 22.69
CA PRO A 1082 -4.21 -15.24 22.95
C PRO A 1082 -5.00 -16.45 23.44
N ASP A 1083 -6.06 -16.21 24.21
CA ASP A 1083 -6.98 -17.20 24.78
C ASP A 1083 -7.90 -17.80 23.71
N ARG A 1084 -8.38 -16.99 22.77
CA ARG A 1084 -9.24 -17.40 21.65
C ARG A 1084 -8.49 -18.11 20.51
N ALA A 1085 -7.15 -18.11 20.52
CA ALA A 1085 -6.36 -18.59 19.38
C ALA A 1085 -6.65 -20.06 18.99
N GLU A 1086 -6.83 -20.98 19.96
CA GLU A 1086 -7.19 -22.37 19.67
C GLU A 1086 -8.71 -22.57 19.41
N GLU A 1087 -9.60 -21.69 19.90
CA GLU A 1087 -11.03 -21.68 19.50
C GLU A 1087 -11.13 -21.48 17.99
N LEU A 1088 -10.45 -20.46 17.49
CA LEU A 1088 -10.50 -20.03 16.09
C LEU A 1088 -9.76 -21.00 15.16
N VAL A 1089 -8.70 -21.68 15.63
CA VAL A 1089 -8.12 -22.85 14.95
C VAL A 1089 -9.17 -23.97 14.81
N GLY A 1090 -9.97 -24.21 15.86
CA GLY A 1090 -11.08 -25.15 15.83
C GLY A 1090 -12.14 -24.79 14.78
N VAL A 1091 -12.55 -23.52 14.72
CA VAL A 1091 -13.50 -23.01 13.71
C VAL A 1091 -12.93 -23.17 12.29
N VAL A 1092 -11.68 -22.77 12.04
CA VAL A 1092 -11.03 -22.97 10.72
C VAL A 1092 -11.09 -24.43 10.31
N PHE A 1093 -10.74 -25.36 11.20
CA PHE A 1093 -10.79 -26.78 10.87
C PHE A 1093 -12.22 -27.31 10.66
N ALA A 1094 -13.23 -26.81 11.36
CA ALA A 1094 -14.63 -27.19 11.13
C ALA A 1094 -15.12 -26.75 9.73
N HIS A 1095 -14.78 -25.53 9.28
CA HIS A 1095 -15.15 -25.02 7.96
C HIS A 1095 -14.39 -25.72 6.83
N LEU A 1096 -13.13 -26.11 7.08
CA LEU A 1096 -12.33 -26.97 6.19
C LEU A 1096 -12.93 -28.39 6.08
N ASP A 1097 -13.24 -29.03 7.21
CA ASP A 1097 -13.83 -30.38 7.23
C ASP A 1097 -15.20 -30.38 6.51
N SER A 1098 -16.04 -29.37 6.74
CA SER A 1098 -17.28 -29.12 5.99
C SER A 1098 -17.05 -28.99 4.48
N LEU A 1099 -16.04 -28.22 4.06
CA LEU A 1099 -15.69 -28.04 2.64
C LEU A 1099 -15.22 -29.34 1.97
N THR A 1100 -14.51 -30.22 2.70
CA THR A 1100 -14.15 -31.56 2.20
C THR A 1100 -15.34 -32.53 2.19
N ALA A 1101 -16.31 -32.37 3.09
CA ALA A 1101 -17.48 -33.24 3.18
C ALA A 1101 -18.51 -32.92 2.08
N ALA A 1102 -18.98 -31.69 2.03
CA ALA A 1102 -20.09 -31.24 1.18
C ALA A 1102 -19.63 -30.47 -0.07
N GLY A 1103 -18.63 -29.59 0.07
CA GLY A 1103 -18.21 -28.64 -0.95
C GLY A 1103 -18.59 -27.19 -0.62
N PRO A 1104 -18.40 -26.26 -1.57
CA PRO A 1104 -18.97 -24.92 -1.49
C PRO A 1104 -20.51 -24.97 -1.62
N THR A 1105 -21.18 -23.94 -1.13
CA THR A 1105 -22.57 -23.66 -1.51
C THR A 1105 -22.63 -23.24 -2.99
N LEU A 1106 -23.83 -23.27 -3.58
CA LEU A 1106 -24.02 -22.73 -4.93
C LEU A 1106 -23.75 -21.23 -5.00
N GLU A 1107 -23.97 -20.52 -3.89
CA GLU A 1107 -23.74 -19.08 -3.75
C GLU A 1107 -22.25 -18.73 -3.66
N GLU A 1108 -21.47 -19.40 -2.80
CA GLU A 1108 -20.00 -19.25 -2.76
C GLU A 1108 -19.37 -19.50 -4.14
N LEU A 1109 -19.85 -20.53 -4.84
CA LEU A 1109 -19.42 -20.85 -6.21
C LEU A 1109 -19.80 -19.74 -7.22
N GLN A 1110 -20.95 -19.08 -7.05
CA GLN A 1110 -21.39 -17.98 -7.90
C GLN A 1110 -20.60 -16.69 -7.60
N LYS A 1111 -20.47 -16.30 -6.33
CA LYS A 1111 -19.60 -15.20 -5.84
C LYS A 1111 -18.19 -15.35 -6.45
N VAL A 1112 -17.58 -16.53 -6.31
CA VAL A 1112 -16.24 -16.84 -6.89
C VAL A 1112 -16.21 -16.73 -8.41
N ARG A 1113 -17.14 -17.37 -9.14
CA ARG A 1113 -17.16 -17.31 -10.61
C ARG A 1113 -17.29 -15.88 -11.14
N GLU A 1114 -18.11 -15.04 -10.51
CA GLU A 1114 -18.31 -13.66 -10.95
C GLU A 1114 -17.12 -12.76 -10.59
N MET A 1115 -16.56 -12.86 -9.36
CA MET A 1115 -15.30 -12.19 -9.02
C MET A 1115 -14.19 -12.50 -10.01
N GLN A 1116 -14.01 -13.78 -10.39
CA GLN A 1116 -12.98 -14.19 -11.35
C GLN A 1116 -13.20 -13.63 -12.75
N ARG A 1117 -14.46 -13.45 -13.18
CA ARG A 1117 -14.80 -12.76 -14.43
C ARG A 1117 -14.49 -11.28 -14.35
N ARG A 1118 -14.93 -10.59 -13.29
CA ARG A 1118 -14.73 -9.14 -13.13
C ARG A 1118 -13.26 -8.76 -12.99
N GLU A 1119 -12.46 -9.59 -12.33
CA GLU A 1119 -10.99 -9.54 -12.35
C GLU A 1119 -10.45 -9.68 -13.78
N ARG A 1120 -10.89 -10.70 -14.52
CA ARG A 1120 -10.43 -11.01 -15.88
C ARG A 1120 -10.79 -9.92 -16.90
N GLU A 1121 -11.94 -9.27 -16.78
CA GLU A 1121 -12.34 -8.13 -17.62
C GLU A 1121 -11.30 -6.99 -17.55
N VAL A 1122 -10.86 -6.63 -16.34
CA VAL A 1122 -9.92 -5.54 -16.09
C VAL A 1122 -8.48 -5.98 -16.43
N ALA A 1123 -8.08 -7.18 -15.99
CA ALA A 1123 -6.72 -7.69 -16.18
C ALA A 1123 -6.33 -7.81 -17.67
N LEU A 1124 -7.27 -8.09 -18.57
CA LEU A 1124 -7.02 -8.13 -20.02
C LEU A 1124 -6.57 -6.80 -20.63
N ARG A 1125 -6.77 -5.66 -19.93
CA ARG A 1125 -6.31 -4.32 -20.33
C ARG A 1125 -5.06 -3.85 -19.56
N GLN A 1126 -4.34 -4.73 -18.88
CA GLN A 1126 -3.15 -4.37 -18.10
C GLN A 1126 -1.86 -4.98 -18.69
N ASN A 1127 -0.86 -4.14 -18.98
CA ASN A 1127 0.44 -4.58 -19.50
C ASN A 1127 1.13 -5.59 -18.57
N GLY A 1128 1.10 -5.32 -17.26
CA GLY A 1128 1.64 -6.22 -16.23
C GLY A 1128 0.94 -7.59 -16.15
N TYR A 1129 -0.36 -7.68 -16.46
CA TYR A 1129 -1.05 -8.98 -16.53
C TYR A 1129 -0.50 -9.82 -17.69
N TRP A 1130 -0.44 -9.23 -18.88
CA TRP A 1130 0.05 -9.91 -20.08
C TRP A 1130 1.53 -10.29 -19.96
N LEU A 1131 2.39 -9.42 -19.41
CA LEU A 1131 3.80 -9.71 -19.19
C LEU A 1131 3.95 -10.96 -18.30
N ASN A 1132 3.29 -10.98 -17.14
CA ASN A 1132 3.33 -12.12 -16.23
C ASN A 1132 2.73 -13.39 -16.86
N ALA A 1133 1.63 -13.27 -17.61
CA ALA A 1133 0.96 -14.40 -18.25
C ALA A 1133 1.80 -15.03 -19.37
N LEU A 1134 2.51 -14.23 -20.16
CA LEU A 1134 3.41 -14.69 -21.21
C LEU A 1134 4.68 -15.31 -20.62
N VAL A 1135 5.39 -14.61 -19.72
CA VAL A 1135 6.60 -15.11 -19.03
C VAL A 1135 6.39 -16.50 -18.45
N VAL A 1136 5.28 -16.71 -17.71
CA VAL A 1136 4.92 -18.01 -17.13
C VAL A 1136 4.83 -19.12 -18.18
N ARG A 1137 4.32 -18.83 -19.38
CA ARG A 1137 4.09 -19.83 -20.43
C ARG A 1137 5.35 -20.17 -21.22
N TYR A 1138 6.15 -19.16 -21.57
CA TYR A 1138 7.44 -19.37 -22.25
C TYR A 1138 8.44 -20.12 -21.35
N ARG A 1139 8.56 -19.72 -20.07
CA ARG A 1139 9.32 -20.46 -19.06
C ARG A 1139 8.84 -21.90 -18.89
N GLU A 1140 7.53 -22.13 -19.04
CA GLU A 1140 6.96 -23.46 -18.90
C GLU A 1140 6.99 -24.29 -20.20
N GLY A 1141 7.47 -23.75 -21.33
CA GLY A 1141 7.45 -24.43 -22.62
C GLY A 1141 6.02 -24.73 -23.11
N ARG A 1142 5.06 -23.88 -22.75
CA ARG A 1142 3.63 -24.06 -22.99
C ARG A 1142 3.10 -23.13 -24.06
N ASP A 1143 2.07 -23.59 -24.79
CA ASP A 1143 1.36 -22.79 -25.78
C ASP A 1143 0.85 -21.47 -25.16
N PRO A 1144 1.25 -20.30 -25.70
CA PRO A 1144 0.85 -19.01 -25.14
C PRO A 1144 -0.67 -18.76 -25.24
N ARG A 1145 -1.39 -19.47 -26.13
CA ARG A 1145 -2.85 -19.38 -26.30
C ARG A 1145 -3.64 -19.94 -25.12
N ASP A 1146 -3.00 -20.67 -24.20
CA ASP A 1146 -3.53 -21.04 -22.88
C ASP A 1146 -4.02 -19.83 -22.04
N ILE A 1147 -3.72 -18.59 -22.43
CA ILE A 1147 -4.31 -17.37 -21.86
C ILE A 1147 -5.82 -17.29 -22.13
N LEU A 1148 -6.30 -17.76 -23.28
CA LEU A 1148 -7.70 -17.62 -23.71
C LEU A 1148 -8.65 -18.54 -22.91
N ASP A 1149 -8.16 -19.72 -22.51
CA ASP A 1149 -8.94 -20.80 -21.86
C ASP A 1149 -9.43 -20.50 -20.43
N VAL A 1150 -9.27 -19.27 -19.92
CA VAL A 1150 -9.69 -18.90 -18.56
C VAL A 1150 -11.20 -18.96 -18.39
N GLU A 1151 -12.01 -18.44 -19.33
CA GLU A 1151 -13.48 -18.51 -19.24
C GLU A 1151 -13.99 -19.95 -19.22
N ARG A 1152 -13.38 -20.84 -20.02
CA ARG A 1152 -13.69 -22.28 -20.03
C ARG A 1152 -13.40 -22.92 -18.66
N ARG A 1153 -12.34 -22.48 -17.98
CA ARG A 1153 -11.99 -22.96 -16.63
C ARG A 1153 -12.95 -22.43 -15.55
N ILE A 1154 -13.34 -21.15 -15.60
CA ILE A 1154 -14.36 -20.54 -14.71
C ILE A 1154 -15.72 -21.25 -14.88
N ALA A 1155 -16.13 -21.49 -16.13
CA ALA A 1155 -17.35 -22.22 -16.45
C ALA A 1155 -17.31 -23.67 -15.93
N ALA A 1156 -16.14 -24.32 -15.93
CA ALA A 1156 -15.94 -25.68 -15.44
C ALA A 1156 -15.76 -25.81 -13.91
N LEU A 1157 -15.91 -24.73 -13.13
CA LEU A 1157 -16.01 -24.80 -11.67
C LEU A 1157 -17.39 -25.34 -11.24
N ASP A 1158 -17.43 -26.38 -10.42
CA ASP A 1158 -18.66 -26.84 -9.77
C ASP A 1158 -18.40 -27.31 -8.32
N VAL A 1159 -19.49 -27.55 -7.58
CA VAL A 1159 -19.46 -27.94 -6.15
C VAL A 1159 -18.72 -29.25 -5.93
N ALA A 1160 -18.91 -30.26 -6.78
CA ALA A 1160 -18.24 -31.54 -6.66
C ALA A 1160 -16.74 -31.43 -6.99
N VAL A 1161 -16.39 -30.68 -8.05
CA VAL A 1161 -15.02 -30.41 -8.44
C VAL A 1161 -14.25 -29.65 -7.35
N LEU A 1162 -14.86 -28.63 -6.72
CA LEU A 1162 -14.22 -27.88 -5.63
C LEU A 1162 -14.17 -28.67 -4.32
N ARG A 1163 -15.18 -29.47 -4.00
CA ARG A 1163 -15.13 -30.44 -2.88
C ARG A 1163 -14.00 -31.45 -3.06
N ASP A 1164 -13.85 -32.00 -4.25
CA ASP A 1164 -12.85 -33.03 -4.53
C ASP A 1164 -11.43 -32.43 -4.68
N ALA A 1165 -11.32 -31.13 -5.02
CA ALA A 1165 -10.11 -30.34 -4.83
C ALA A 1165 -9.80 -30.10 -3.34
N ALA A 1166 -10.81 -29.77 -2.51
CA ALA A 1166 -10.65 -29.62 -1.07
C ALA A 1166 -10.13 -30.92 -0.43
N ARG A 1167 -10.75 -32.06 -0.73
CA ARG A 1167 -10.29 -33.40 -0.28
C ARG A 1167 -8.84 -33.71 -0.67
N ARG A 1168 -8.35 -33.16 -1.78
CA ARG A 1168 -6.99 -33.39 -2.29
C ARG A 1168 -5.94 -32.47 -1.65
N TYR A 1169 -6.30 -31.20 -1.40
CA TYR A 1169 -5.35 -30.16 -0.98
C TYR A 1169 -5.48 -29.74 0.50
N VAL A 1170 -6.61 -30.00 1.15
CA VAL A 1170 -6.86 -29.72 2.58
C VAL A 1170 -6.66 -31.01 3.39
N ARG A 1171 -5.41 -31.46 3.45
CA ARG A 1171 -5.05 -32.73 4.09
C ARG A 1171 -4.89 -32.61 5.60
N ARG A 1172 -5.85 -33.14 6.36
CA ARG A 1172 -5.83 -33.16 7.84
C ARG A 1172 -4.67 -33.95 8.43
N ASP A 1173 -4.05 -34.85 7.66
CA ASP A 1173 -2.85 -35.60 8.02
C ASP A 1173 -1.53 -34.91 7.62
N ASN A 1174 -1.57 -33.79 6.87
CA ASN A 1174 -0.39 -33.15 6.31
C ASN A 1174 -0.48 -31.60 6.31
N TYR A 1175 -0.16 -30.99 7.45
CA TYR A 1175 -0.13 -29.53 7.60
C TYR A 1175 0.88 -29.05 8.64
N VAL A 1176 1.35 -27.81 8.49
CA VAL A 1176 2.17 -27.10 9.47
C VAL A 1176 1.37 -25.95 10.07
N GLN A 1177 1.11 -26.00 11.37
CA GLN A 1177 0.50 -24.94 12.17
C GLN A 1177 1.58 -24.28 13.02
N VAL A 1178 1.72 -22.97 12.90
CA VAL A 1178 2.57 -22.16 13.79
C VAL A 1178 1.70 -21.09 14.43
N MET A 1179 1.81 -20.94 15.74
CA MET A 1179 1.14 -19.92 16.53
C MET A 1179 2.18 -19.07 17.26
N LEU A 1180 2.14 -17.76 17.09
CA LEU A 1180 2.79 -16.79 17.97
C LEU A 1180 1.86 -16.53 19.15
N LEU A 1181 2.40 -16.54 20.36
CA LEU A 1181 1.76 -16.14 21.61
C LEU A 1181 2.71 -15.18 22.36
N PRO A 1182 2.19 -14.37 23.31
CA PRO A 1182 3.03 -13.58 24.20
C PRO A 1182 4.06 -14.43 24.97
N GLU A 1183 5.10 -13.76 25.42
CA GLU A 1183 6.21 -14.35 26.18
C GLU A 1183 5.82 -14.67 27.62
N ALA A 1184 5.07 -13.75 28.25
CA ALA A 1184 4.29 -14.06 29.44
C ALA A 1184 3.15 -15.04 29.09
N ALA A 1185 2.76 -15.88 30.05
CA ALA A 1185 1.47 -16.55 29.98
C ALA A 1185 0.35 -15.52 30.26
N PRO A 1186 -0.75 -15.51 29.48
CA PRO A 1186 -1.97 -14.82 29.86
C PRO A 1186 -2.64 -15.50 31.06
#